data_AF-L0JHW5-F1
#
_entry.id   AF-L0JHW5-F1
#
_cell.length_a   1.000
_cell.length_b   1.000
_cell.length_c   1.000
_cell.angle_alpha   90.00
_cell.angle_beta   90.00
_cell.angle_gamma   90.00
#
_symmetry.space_group_name_H-M   'P 1'
#
loop_
_entity.id
_entity.type
_entity.pdbx_description
1 polymer ?
#
loop_
_entity_poly.entity_id
_entity_poly.type
_entity_poly.pdbx_seq_one_letter_code
_entity_poly.pdbx_strand_id
1 'polypeptide(L)'
;MMFLGTACCAFLAITPLFAHGKAKSAKDKRYLNVGHTFVPDYSRPRSIAEVSPVVVDCPVGTSPVLPFRVWVVYSDGAAEYRQARWSNSSLAEEKGETDHAKHPEGSRYEVNGYIIGDATTDKGYPIKAQVRVVATAVAAPGQEMAHAFSLADVTLDGDNRLTHNRDEALREICSWDVSQQLYNYRDTYGLSTDGYTRSDGWDSPDTKLKGHGSGHYMSAIAQAYAVTKDPRQKAILRKNITRMVNELRACQEKTFVFDKALNRYWEARDFAPEEELRGLKGTWEAFDEYKKHPEKYGYGYINAIPAQHCALIEMYRAYNNSDWVWAPYYSVHKQLAGLIDIATYFDDKAICDKALLTAKDMGLWVWNRMHYRTYVKEDGTEAERRSKPGNRYEMWDMYIAGEVGGMSESLARLSEMVSDPGEKAKLIEAAGCFDAPKFYNPLSKNVDDIRTRHANQHIPMIVGALRSYKTNKNPFYYHLSQNFWHLVQGRYMYATGGVGNGEMFRQPYTQILSMATNGMQEGERQANPDINETCCTYNLLKLTSDLNCYNPDDARYMDYYERGLYNQIVGSLNPDKYETCYQYAVGLNATKPFGNETPQSTCCGGTGSENHTKYQAAAYFANTHTLWVGLYMPTTLHWKAKGLTIRQECAWPAQHTAIQIAEGKGEFTLKLRVPYWATGGFEVKVNGKKVKQLFRPSSYVALEKTRWKAGDVVEIDMPFTKHIEYGADKLTSEVASMDGTPLRTAWVGTLMYGPLAMTGTGSAIWKEATLDVDSYLKTVEEGKGNGVKTGADANLLTLSLNGKVFQPDYYRNVNSTHYYRIHFTDMEATAADKNAVADLSELKSLVDMARQRKADQEKWNAMATKPEHAPWAPHGYERMVKAMLQAQEVLAKDKKDITQDELEGTASMLNKAINTMRPGNLAEMEDLRPLSALLSRAGRSDGNSSKELREAVDYGRMVMKYVTDGSGTHDFIKEAIQRLKKATGQ
;
A
#
# COMPACT_ATOMS: atom_id res chain seq x y z
N MET A 1 45.83 -30.25 -27.49
CA MET A 1 44.59 -30.87 -28.01
C MET A 1 43.49 -30.56 -27.00
N MET A 2 42.75 -29.45 -27.17
CA MET A 2 41.32 -29.39 -27.58
C MET A 2 40.40 -30.11 -26.57
N PHE A 3 39.51 -29.45 -25.81
CA PHE A 3 38.40 -28.58 -26.27
C PHE A 3 38.01 -27.50 -25.24
N LEU A 4 37.60 -26.33 -25.76
CA LEU A 4 36.88 -25.25 -25.08
C LEU A 4 35.39 -25.59 -24.91
N GLY A 5 34.74 -25.03 -23.89
CA GLY A 5 33.29 -25.00 -23.74
C GLY A 5 32.82 -24.05 -22.64
N THR A 6 32.86 -22.75 -22.90
CA THR A 6 32.23 -21.69 -22.10
C THR A 6 30.71 -21.78 -22.15
N ALA A 7 30.06 -22.05 -21.02
CA ALA A 7 28.61 -21.91 -20.84
C ALA A 7 28.30 -20.49 -20.33
N CYS A 8 27.61 -19.71 -21.17
CA CYS A 8 27.12 -18.37 -20.86
C CYS A 8 25.76 -18.51 -20.17
N CYS A 9 25.64 -18.08 -18.91
CA CYS A 9 24.37 -18.03 -18.18
C CYS A 9 23.47 -16.94 -18.77
N ALA A 10 22.36 -17.34 -19.42
CA ALA A 10 21.30 -16.43 -19.84
C ALA A 10 20.18 -16.45 -18.79
N PHE A 11 20.08 -15.37 -18.02
CA PHE A 11 18.95 -15.08 -17.14
C PHE A 11 17.73 -14.68 -17.99
N LEU A 12 16.69 -15.50 -18.02
CA LEU A 12 15.38 -15.14 -18.58
C LEU A 12 14.54 -14.49 -17.47
N ALA A 13 14.75 -13.19 -17.27
CA ALA A 13 13.81 -12.35 -16.56
C ALA A 13 12.58 -12.10 -17.45
N ILE A 14 11.41 -11.95 -16.82
CA ILE A 14 10.20 -11.39 -17.43
C ILE A 14 10.52 -9.95 -17.85
N THR A 15 11.16 -9.83 -19.00
CA THR A 15 11.50 -8.60 -19.71
C THR A 15 11.10 -8.86 -21.15
N PRO A 16 10.46 -7.92 -21.84
CA PRO A 16 10.28 -8.06 -23.28
C PRO A 16 11.68 -8.03 -23.93
N LEU A 17 12.28 -9.20 -24.15
CA LEU A 17 13.41 -9.57 -25.03
C LEU A 17 14.56 -8.59 -25.34
N PHE A 18 14.70 -7.45 -24.66
CA PHE A 18 15.55 -6.32 -25.11
C PHE A 18 16.56 -5.81 -24.07
N ALA A 19 16.72 -6.49 -22.94
CA ALA A 19 17.59 -5.95 -21.88
C ALA A 19 19.10 -6.09 -22.18
N HIS A 20 19.56 -6.99 -23.06
CA HIS A 20 20.99 -7.20 -23.28
C HIS A 20 21.28 -7.55 -24.75
N GLY A 21 21.67 -6.55 -25.56
CA GLY A 21 22.32 -6.81 -26.85
C GLY A 21 21.89 -5.88 -27.98
N LYS A 22 22.88 -5.45 -28.79
CA LYS A 22 22.71 -4.70 -30.04
C LYS A 22 21.49 -5.20 -30.82
N ALA A 23 20.52 -4.33 -31.09
CA ALA A 23 19.37 -4.61 -31.95
C ALA A 23 19.83 -5.23 -33.28
N LYS A 24 19.52 -6.52 -33.49
CA LYS A 24 20.00 -7.28 -34.65
C LYS A 24 19.11 -7.08 -35.89
N SER A 25 17.85 -6.64 -35.73
CA SER A 25 16.93 -6.40 -36.85
C SER A 25 16.45 -4.95 -36.97
N ALA A 26 15.99 -4.55 -38.16
CA ALA A 26 15.34 -3.25 -38.39
C ALA A 26 13.98 -3.12 -37.68
N LYS A 27 13.36 -4.22 -37.22
CA LYS A 27 12.16 -4.22 -36.37
C LYS A 27 12.52 -3.86 -34.93
N ASP A 28 13.60 -4.42 -34.39
CA ASP A 28 14.08 -4.16 -33.02
C ASP A 28 14.49 -2.69 -32.81
N LYS A 29 15.04 -2.06 -33.85
CA LYS A 29 15.41 -0.64 -33.83
C LYS A 29 14.19 0.30 -33.77
N ARG A 30 12.98 -0.14 -34.16
CA ARG A 30 11.76 0.68 -34.07
C ARG A 30 11.26 0.83 -32.62
N TYR A 31 11.49 -0.15 -31.76
CA TYR A 31 11.10 -0.10 -30.35
C TYR A 31 12.13 0.60 -29.44
N LEU A 32 13.27 1.01 -30.01
CA LEU A 32 14.40 1.62 -29.28
C LEU A 32 14.61 3.10 -29.64
N ASN A 33 13.76 3.67 -30.50
CA ASN A 33 14.04 4.96 -31.12
C ASN A 33 12.88 5.94 -30.92
N VAL A 34 12.69 6.40 -29.69
CA VAL A 34 11.80 7.55 -29.37
C VAL A 34 12.48 8.90 -29.77
N GLY A 35 13.65 8.85 -30.42
CA GLY A 35 14.47 10.02 -30.75
C GLY A 35 14.39 10.54 -32.20
N HIS A 36 13.58 9.95 -33.08
CA HIS A 36 13.26 10.61 -34.34
C HIS A 36 12.05 11.52 -34.11
N THR A 37 12.24 12.81 -34.30
CA THR A 37 11.16 13.80 -34.43
C THR A 37 10.33 13.46 -35.67
N PHE A 38 9.38 12.54 -35.52
CA PHE A 38 8.23 12.48 -36.41
C PHE A 38 7.40 13.72 -36.11
N VAL A 39 7.20 14.58 -37.10
CA VAL A 39 6.23 15.67 -36.99
C VAL A 39 4.86 15.00 -37.17
N PRO A 40 4.03 14.90 -36.11
CA PRO A 40 2.74 14.24 -36.23
C PRO A 40 1.84 15.00 -37.19
N ASP A 41 1.09 14.28 -38.01
CA ASP A 41 -0.01 14.87 -38.77
C ASP A 41 -1.20 15.08 -37.82
N TYR A 42 -1.30 16.29 -37.28
CA TYR A 42 -2.37 16.68 -36.37
C TYR A 42 -3.74 16.84 -37.04
N SER A 43 -3.84 16.62 -38.37
CA SER A 43 -5.13 16.62 -39.06
C SER A 43 -5.95 15.34 -38.80
N ARG A 44 -5.34 14.32 -38.19
CA ARG A 44 -6.01 13.06 -37.84
C ARG A 44 -5.82 12.71 -36.36
N PRO A 45 -6.87 12.16 -35.70
CA PRO A 45 -6.73 11.67 -34.33
C PRO A 45 -5.67 10.57 -34.24
N ARG A 46 -4.94 10.58 -33.12
CA ARG A 46 -3.96 9.56 -32.80
C ARG A 46 -4.67 8.26 -32.48
N SER A 47 -4.29 7.16 -33.13
CA SER A 47 -4.86 5.83 -32.91
C SER A 47 -3.76 4.79 -32.77
N ILE A 48 -4.06 3.70 -32.05
CA ILE A 48 -3.13 2.58 -31.89
C ILE A 48 -2.95 1.90 -33.25
N ALA A 49 -1.71 1.86 -33.73
CA ALA A 49 -1.35 1.21 -34.99
C ALA A 49 -0.78 -0.20 -34.76
N GLU A 50 0.00 -0.37 -33.69
CA GLU A 50 0.62 -1.65 -33.34
C GLU A 50 0.68 -1.82 -31.82
N VAL A 51 0.46 -3.06 -31.36
CA VAL A 51 0.68 -3.46 -29.96
C VAL A 51 1.73 -4.56 -29.95
N SER A 52 2.72 -4.45 -29.06
CA SER A 52 3.73 -5.51 -28.91
C SER A 52 3.06 -6.83 -28.52
N PRO A 53 3.42 -7.96 -29.16
CA PRO A 53 2.89 -9.26 -28.80
C PRO A 53 3.13 -9.59 -27.32
N VAL A 54 2.10 -10.10 -26.65
CA VAL A 54 2.22 -10.57 -25.26
C VAL A 54 2.37 -12.09 -25.29
N VAL A 55 3.55 -12.58 -24.94
CA VAL A 55 3.84 -14.00 -24.78
C VAL A 55 4.42 -14.20 -23.39
N VAL A 56 3.78 -15.05 -22.59
CA VAL A 56 4.19 -15.31 -21.21
C VAL A 56 4.40 -16.80 -20.99
N ASP A 57 5.46 -17.13 -20.25
CA ASP A 57 5.67 -18.47 -19.76
C ASP A 57 4.96 -18.61 -18.40
N CYS A 58 4.10 -19.62 -18.30
CA CYS A 58 3.29 -19.91 -17.13
C CYS A 58 3.70 -21.28 -16.58
N PRO A 59 4.30 -21.36 -15.39
CA PRO A 59 4.61 -22.63 -14.78
C PRO A 59 3.35 -23.47 -14.59
N VAL A 60 3.43 -24.77 -14.88
CA VAL A 60 2.33 -25.70 -14.63
C VAL A 60 1.89 -25.60 -13.17
N GLY A 61 0.57 -25.49 -12.93
CA GLY A 61 0.03 -25.31 -11.58
C GLY A 61 -0.09 -23.88 -11.07
N THR A 62 0.14 -22.89 -11.94
CA THR A 62 0.02 -21.46 -11.62
C THR A 62 -0.86 -20.74 -12.63
N SER A 63 -1.42 -19.60 -12.25
CA SER A 63 -2.09 -18.65 -13.16
C SER A 63 -1.05 -17.72 -13.81
N PRO A 64 -1.19 -17.30 -15.07
CA PRO A 64 -0.17 -16.56 -15.78
C PRO A 64 0.02 -15.15 -15.23
N VAL A 65 1.28 -14.74 -15.03
CA VAL A 65 1.62 -13.36 -14.69
C VAL A 65 1.54 -12.50 -15.95
N LEU A 66 0.38 -11.87 -16.18
CA LEU A 66 0.13 -11.02 -17.34
C LEU A 66 0.59 -9.58 -17.07
N PRO A 67 1.17 -8.88 -18.08
CA PRO A 67 1.68 -7.53 -17.88
C PRO A 67 0.53 -6.54 -17.68
N PHE A 68 0.63 -5.70 -16.65
CA PHE A 68 -0.34 -4.63 -16.38
C PHE A 68 -0.20 -3.41 -17.32
N ARG A 69 0.91 -3.34 -18.08
CA ARG A 69 1.13 -2.36 -19.14
C ARG A 69 1.71 -3.05 -20.38
N VAL A 70 1.23 -2.68 -21.55
CA VAL A 70 1.72 -3.17 -22.85
C VAL A 70 2.30 -2.02 -23.66
N TRP A 71 3.31 -2.33 -24.47
CA TRP A 71 3.94 -1.33 -25.33
C TRP A 71 3.11 -1.14 -26.60
N VAL A 72 2.78 0.11 -26.92
CA VAL A 72 1.99 0.49 -28.09
C VAL A 72 2.78 1.42 -28.99
N VAL A 73 2.50 1.35 -30.29
CA VAL A 73 2.96 2.32 -31.29
C VAL A 73 1.73 2.92 -31.95
N TYR A 74 1.69 4.24 -32.02
CA TYR A 74 0.59 5.00 -32.60
C TYR A 74 0.77 5.24 -34.10
N SER A 75 -0.31 5.71 -34.74
CA SER A 75 -0.37 6.05 -36.16
C SER A 75 0.66 7.08 -36.63
N ASP A 76 1.18 7.91 -35.73
CA ASP A 76 2.22 8.91 -35.98
C ASP A 76 3.65 8.43 -35.68
N GLY A 77 3.80 7.16 -35.26
CA GLY A 77 5.07 6.55 -34.90
C GLY A 77 5.51 6.80 -33.44
N ALA A 78 4.77 7.59 -32.66
CA ALA A 78 5.03 7.73 -31.23
C ALA A 78 4.74 6.40 -30.51
N ALA A 79 5.41 6.15 -29.39
CA ALA A 79 5.28 4.89 -28.67
C ALA A 79 5.37 5.09 -27.16
N GLU A 80 4.59 4.32 -26.41
CA GLU A 80 4.55 4.37 -24.94
C GLU A 80 4.03 3.07 -24.33
N TYR A 81 4.07 3.00 -23.00
CA TYR A 81 3.37 1.97 -22.24
C TYR A 81 1.93 2.39 -21.95
N ARG A 82 0.96 1.54 -22.28
CA ARG A 82 -0.47 1.73 -21.95
C ARG A 82 -0.95 0.65 -20.99
N GLN A 83 -1.85 1.02 -20.07
CA GLN A 83 -2.44 0.08 -19.09
C GLN A 83 -3.29 -0.99 -19.79
N ALA A 84 -3.22 -2.22 -19.30
CA ALA A 84 -3.95 -3.36 -19.82
C ALA A 84 -4.84 -3.99 -18.74
N ARG A 85 -6.06 -4.36 -19.12
CA ARG A 85 -6.99 -5.17 -18.33
C ARG A 85 -7.15 -6.54 -18.99
N TRP A 86 -6.96 -7.60 -18.21
CA TRP A 86 -7.09 -8.99 -18.67
C TRP A 86 -8.39 -9.62 -18.21
N SER A 87 -9.00 -10.45 -19.07
CA SER A 87 -10.33 -11.02 -18.83
C SER A 87 -10.34 -12.19 -17.84
N ASN A 88 -9.20 -12.73 -17.42
CA ASN A 88 -9.09 -13.89 -16.53
C ASN A 88 -9.11 -13.54 -15.03
N SER A 89 -9.60 -12.37 -14.63
CA SER A 89 -9.50 -11.90 -13.25
C SER A 89 -10.53 -12.49 -12.28
N SER A 90 -11.41 -13.39 -12.74
CA SER A 90 -12.32 -14.08 -11.83
C SER A 90 -11.60 -15.21 -11.08
N LEU A 91 -11.95 -15.44 -9.81
CA LEU A 91 -11.32 -16.50 -9.00
C LEU A 91 -11.45 -17.89 -9.64
N ALA A 92 -12.56 -18.15 -10.32
CA ALA A 92 -12.81 -19.42 -10.97
C ALA A 92 -11.90 -19.65 -12.18
N GLU A 93 -11.66 -18.61 -13.00
CA GLU A 93 -10.73 -18.68 -14.13
C GLU A 93 -9.30 -18.88 -13.64
N GLU A 94 -8.84 -18.06 -12.68
CA GLU A 94 -7.48 -18.18 -12.13
C GLU A 94 -7.22 -19.56 -11.54
N LYS A 95 -8.17 -20.10 -10.75
CA LYS A 95 -8.08 -21.47 -10.23
C LYS A 95 -8.11 -22.51 -11.35
N GLY A 96 -8.92 -22.28 -12.38
CA GLY A 96 -8.96 -23.13 -13.58
C GLY A 96 -7.62 -23.17 -14.31
N GLU A 97 -6.91 -22.05 -14.40
CA GLU A 97 -5.58 -21.95 -15.01
C GLU A 97 -4.52 -22.73 -14.22
N THR A 98 -4.69 -22.86 -12.89
CA THR A 98 -3.82 -23.71 -12.05
C THR A 98 -4.07 -25.21 -12.18
N ASP A 99 -5.08 -25.66 -12.94
CA ASP A 99 -5.41 -27.07 -13.08
C ASP A 99 -4.50 -27.76 -14.11
N HIS A 100 -3.62 -28.65 -13.64
CA HIS A 100 -2.66 -29.36 -14.48
C HIS A 100 -3.33 -30.26 -15.53
N ALA A 101 -4.55 -30.74 -15.27
CA ALA A 101 -5.29 -31.55 -16.23
C ALA A 101 -5.86 -30.72 -17.38
N LYS A 102 -6.21 -29.45 -17.12
CA LYS A 102 -6.67 -28.50 -18.15
C LYS A 102 -5.51 -27.89 -18.92
N HIS A 103 -4.42 -27.59 -18.22
CA HIS A 103 -3.25 -26.90 -18.74
C HIS A 103 -1.96 -27.69 -18.43
N PRO A 104 -1.73 -28.82 -19.12
CA PRO A 104 -0.52 -29.62 -18.91
C PRO A 104 0.73 -28.91 -19.45
N GLU A 105 1.91 -29.33 -18.98
CA GLU A 105 3.19 -28.85 -19.49
C GLU A 105 3.28 -28.97 -21.03
N GLY A 106 3.82 -27.96 -21.70
CA GLY A 106 3.95 -27.88 -23.15
C GLY A 106 2.70 -27.40 -23.88
N SER A 107 1.56 -27.32 -23.18
CA SER A 107 0.33 -26.75 -23.75
C SER A 107 0.42 -25.23 -23.94
N ARG A 108 -0.52 -24.70 -24.72
CA ARG A 108 -0.67 -23.26 -24.97
C ARG A 108 -2.15 -22.90 -24.94
N TYR A 109 -2.43 -21.71 -24.43
CA TYR A 109 -3.77 -21.12 -24.48
C TYR A 109 -3.68 -19.61 -24.62
N GLU A 110 -4.81 -18.98 -24.93
CA GLU A 110 -4.90 -17.53 -25.07
C GLU A 110 -5.70 -16.93 -23.92
N VAL A 111 -5.25 -15.78 -23.42
CA VAL A 111 -6.03 -14.92 -22.52
C VAL A 111 -6.35 -13.62 -23.26
N ASN A 112 -7.63 -13.28 -23.33
CA ASN A 112 -8.09 -12.02 -23.92
C ASN A 112 -7.88 -10.86 -22.94
N GLY A 113 -7.68 -9.66 -23.46
CA GLY A 113 -7.61 -8.43 -22.68
C GLY A 113 -7.88 -7.19 -23.53
N TYR A 114 -7.76 -6.03 -22.90
CA TYR A 114 -7.99 -4.74 -23.53
C TYR A 114 -7.01 -3.69 -23.02
N ILE A 115 -6.62 -2.76 -23.89
CA ILE A 115 -5.93 -1.53 -23.48
C ILE A 115 -6.98 -0.52 -23.01
N ILE A 116 -6.79 -0.03 -21.79
CA ILE A 116 -7.70 0.86 -21.09
C ILE A 116 -7.66 2.27 -21.71
N GLY A 117 -8.82 2.93 -21.76
CA GLY A 117 -8.94 4.33 -22.22
C GLY A 117 -9.01 4.51 -23.74
N ASP A 118 -9.01 3.42 -24.50
CA ASP A 118 -9.19 3.44 -25.96
C ASP A 118 -10.67 3.22 -26.35
N ALA A 119 -11.10 3.76 -27.49
CA ALA A 119 -12.50 3.73 -27.94
C ALA A 119 -12.77 2.77 -29.12
N THR A 120 -11.80 1.93 -29.50
CA THR A 120 -11.95 0.94 -30.60
C THR A 120 -13.09 -0.04 -30.33
N THR A 121 -13.32 -0.40 -29.07
CA THR A 121 -14.50 -1.14 -28.62
C THR A 121 -15.01 -0.53 -27.31
N ASP A 122 -16.20 -0.95 -26.86
CA ASP A 122 -16.73 -0.53 -25.57
C ASP A 122 -15.86 -0.96 -24.38
N LYS A 123 -14.96 -1.93 -24.54
CA LYS A 123 -14.05 -2.42 -23.49
C LYS A 123 -12.62 -1.87 -23.62
N GLY A 124 -12.29 -1.17 -24.70
CA GLY A 124 -10.93 -0.72 -25.02
C GLY A 124 -10.38 -1.29 -26.32
N TYR A 125 -9.08 -1.15 -26.56
CA TYR A 125 -8.43 -1.76 -27.72
C TYR A 125 -8.15 -3.24 -27.44
N PRO A 126 -8.68 -4.19 -28.23
CA PRO A 126 -8.56 -5.61 -27.94
C PRO A 126 -7.10 -6.10 -28.09
N ILE A 127 -6.65 -6.89 -27.12
CA ILE A 127 -5.33 -7.53 -27.10
C ILE A 127 -5.45 -9.00 -26.68
N LYS A 128 -4.41 -9.78 -26.96
CA LYS A 128 -4.32 -11.18 -26.56
C LYS A 128 -2.94 -11.51 -26.01
N ALA A 129 -2.92 -12.33 -24.96
CA ALA A 129 -1.72 -12.96 -24.45
C ALA A 129 -1.67 -14.42 -24.89
N GLN A 130 -0.54 -14.85 -25.43
CA GLN A 130 -0.23 -16.26 -25.65
C GLN A 130 0.47 -16.80 -24.42
N VAL A 131 -0.19 -17.72 -23.72
CA VAL A 131 0.37 -18.40 -22.56
C VAL A 131 1.01 -19.71 -23.00
N ARG A 132 2.27 -19.91 -22.62
CA ARG A 132 2.99 -21.18 -22.82
C ARG A 132 3.16 -21.84 -21.46
N VAL A 133 2.62 -23.04 -21.30
CA VAL A 133 2.73 -23.76 -20.04
C VAL A 133 4.08 -24.47 -19.99
N VAL A 134 4.88 -24.16 -18.97
CA VAL A 134 6.28 -24.65 -18.83
C VAL A 134 6.46 -25.46 -17.55
N ALA A 135 7.47 -26.34 -17.54
CA ALA A 135 7.74 -27.23 -16.41
C ALA A 135 8.18 -26.50 -15.13
N THR A 136 8.94 -25.41 -15.28
CA THR A 136 9.65 -24.76 -14.17
C THR A 136 9.32 -23.28 -14.10
N ALA A 137 9.21 -22.78 -12.87
CA ALA A 137 9.10 -21.36 -12.58
C ALA A 137 10.38 -20.62 -12.95
N VAL A 138 10.23 -19.32 -13.28
CA VAL A 138 11.36 -18.39 -13.36
C VAL A 138 12.11 -18.47 -12.04
N ALA A 139 13.43 -18.70 -12.08
CA ALA A 139 14.20 -18.82 -10.85
C ALA A 139 14.17 -17.50 -10.05
N ALA A 140 13.85 -17.58 -8.77
CA ALA A 140 14.00 -16.45 -7.86
C ALA A 140 15.49 -16.03 -7.77
N PRO A 141 15.81 -14.72 -7.69
CA PRO A 141 17.19 -14.26 -7.59
C PRO A 141 17.82 -14.71 -6.26
N GLY A 142 18.91 -15.48 -6.31
CA GLY A 142 19.51 -16.08 -5.10
C GLY A 142 19.98 -15.07 -4.02
N GLN A 143 20.18 -13.80 -4.39
CA GLN A 143 20.54 -12.72 -3.48
C GLN A 143 20.14 -11.36 -4.05
N GLU A 144 20.14 -10.34 -3.19
CA GLU A 144 20.02 -8.94 -3.59
C GLU A 144 21.17 -8.57 -4.55
N MET A 145 20.84 -7.86 -5.63
CA MET A 145 21.79 -7.36 -6.62
C MET A 145 22.28 -5.94 -6.31
N ALA A 146 21.51 -5.19 -5.53
CA ALA A 146 21.82 -3.85 -5.04
C ALA A 146 21.20 -3.64 -3.65
N HIS A 147 21.70 -2.63 -2.94
CA HIS A 147 21.16 -2.22 -1.64
C HIS A 147 20.92 -0.72 -1.64
N ALA A 148 19.89 -0.28 -0.91
CA ALA A 148 19.70 1.14 -0.61
C ALA A 148 20.78 1.64 0.36
N PHE A 149 21.06 2.94 0.33
CA PHE A 149 21.97 3.56 1.29
C PHE A 149 21.31 3.77 2.65
N SER A 150 22.12 3.85 3.71
CA SER A 150 21.61 4.28 5.02
C SER A 150 21.02 5.68 4.91
N LEU A 151 19.96 5.94 5.67
CA LEU A 151 19.31 7.25 5.71
C LEU A 151 20.28 8.38 6.10
N ALA A 152 21.27 8.08 6.95
CA ALA A 152 22.32 9.02 7.36
C ALA A 152 23.37 9.32 6.27
N ASP A 153 23.43 8.52 5.21
CA ASP A 153 24.39 8.68 4.10
C ASP A 153 23.82 9.49 2.93
N VAL A 154 22.52 9.81 2.94
CA VAL A 154 21.87 10.61 1.90
C VAL A 154 21.18 11.81 2.56
N THR A 155 21.71 13.00 2.30
CA THR A 155 21.05 14.26 2.67
C THR A 155 20.06 14.65 1.58
N LEU A 156 18.86 15.06 1.97
CA LEU A 156 17.94 15.82 1.12
C LEU A 156 18.28 17.32 1.17
N ASP A 157 18.52 17.92 0.01
CA ASP A 157 19.01 19.30 -0.14
C ASP A 157 17.96 20.23 -0.79
N GLY A 158 18.33 21.50 -0.91
CA GLY A 158 17.52 22.55 -1.54
C GLY A 158 16.51 23.18 -0.59
N ASP A 159 15.76 24.14 -1.13
CA ASP A 159 14.64 24.79 -0.44
C ASP A 159 13.38 24.57 -1.28
N ASN A 160 12.65 23.50 -0.96
CA ASN A 160 11.49 23.04 -1.71
C ASN A 160 10.48 22.32 -0.80
N ARG A 161 9.39 21.82 -1.38
CA ARG A 161 8.33 21.09 -0.65
C ARG A 161 8.84 19.92 0.19
N LEU A 162 9.82 19.15 -0.30
CA LEU A 162 10.32 17.98 0.42
C LEU A 162 11.08 18.39 1.70
N THR A 163 11.97 19.38 1.61
CA THR A 163 12.72 19.87 2.77
C THR A 163 11.82 20.60 3.75
N HIS A 164 10.84 21.37 3.28
CA HIS A 164 9.85 22.00 4.14
C HIS A 164 9.04 20.99 4.95
N ASN A 165 8.50 19.96 4.29
CA ASN A 165 7.76 18.89 4.96
C ASN A 165 8.63 18.14 5.97
N ARG A 166 9.88 17.82 5.60
CA ARG A 166 10.84 17.19 6.51
C ARG A 166 11.10 18.06 7.73
N ASP A 167 11.37 19.35 7.52
CA ASP A 167 11.76 20.26 8.60
C ASP A 167 10.59 20.53 9.55
N GLU A 168 9.35 20.59 9.03
CA GLU A 168 8.13 20.62 9.86
C GLU A 168 7.99 19.34 10.68
N ALA A 169 8.15 18.17 10.07
CA ALA A 169 8.11 16.90 10.80
C ALA A 169 9.20 16.80 11.86
N LEU A 170 10.43 17.24 11.58
CA LEU A 170 11.53 17.24 12.55
C LEU A 170 11.25 18.16 13.73
N ARG A 171 10.66 19.34 13.48
CA ARG A 171 10.23 20.26 14.55
C ARG A 171 9.19 19.59 15.44
N GLU A 172 8.17 18.99 14.83
CA GLU A 172 7.08 18.38 15.59
C GLU A 172 7.52 17.13 16.35
N ILE A 173 8.31 16.25 15.74
CA ILE A 173 8.88 15.06 16.42
C ILE A 173 9.68 15.47 17.67
N CYS A 174 10.39 16.61 17.63
CA CYS A 174 11.12 17.13 18.80
C CYS A 174 10.20 17.74 19.87
N SER A 175 8.96 18.11 19.54
CA SER A 175 7.99 18.73 20.45
C SER A 175 7.29 17.69 21.33
N TRP A 176 7.13 16.46 20.81
CA TRP A 176 6.34 15.42 21.47
C TRP A 176 6.86 15.00 22.84
N ASP A 177 5.92 14.86 23.78
CA ASP A 177 6.22 14.46 25.15
C ASP A 177 6.52 12.96 25.25
N VAL A 178 7.80 12.65 25.43
CA VAL A 178 8.26 11.27 25.69
C VAL A 178 7.60 10.63 26.92
N SER A 179 7.14 11.42 27.91
CA SER A 179 6.43 10.88 29.06
C SER A 179 5.07 10.31 28.67
N GLN A 180 4.37 10.94 27.73
CA GLN A 180 3.10 10.44 27.22
C GLN A 180 3.25 9.06 26.56
N GLN A 181 4.34 8.88 25.81
CA GLN A 181 4.68 7.62 25.13
C GLN A 181 5.07 6.50 26.11
N LEU A 182 5.44 6.84 27.34
CA LEU A 182 5.81 5.88 28.39
C LEU A 182 4.66 5.56 29.34
N TYR A 183 3.58 6.35 29.34
CA TYR A 183 2.48 6.25 30.30
C TYR A 183 1.92 4.83 30.41
N ASN A 184 1.50 4.22 29.30
CA ASN A 184 0.87 2.90 29.32
C ASN A 184 1.83 1.76 29.66
N TYR A 185 3.13 1.91 29.36
CA TYR A 185 4.15 0.95 29.81
C TYR A 185 4.37 1.02 31.32
N ARG A 186 4.14 2.17 31.94
CA ARG A 186 4.24 2.28 33.40
C ARG A 186 3.01 1.68 34.07
N ASP A 187 1.81 2.01 33.56
CA ASP A 187 0.54 1.41 34.00
C ASP A 187 0.56 -0.12 33.90
N THR A 188 1.06 -0.67 32.78
CA THR A 188 1.04 -2.11 32.51
C THR A 188 2.02 -2.91 33.40
N TYR A 189 3.06 -2.27 33.94
CA TYR A 189 4.12 -2.95 34.71
C TYR A 189 4.18 -2.49 36.17
N GLY A 190 3.10 -1.87 36.66
CA GLY A 190 2.96 -1.45 38.05
C GLY A 190 3.95 -0.36 38.48
N LEU A 191 4.43 0.46 37.54
CA LEU A 191 5.26 1.63 37.85
C LEU A 191 4.37 2.87 38.01
N SER A 192 4.75 3.79 38.90
CA SER A 192 3.96 5.03 39.12
C SER A 192 3.85 5.85 37.84
N THR A 193 2.65 6.30 37.49
CA THR A 193 2.35 7.21 36.39
C THR A 193 2.33 8.68 36.84
N ASP A 194 2.71 8.97 38.09
CA ASP A 194 2.72 10.32 38.63
C ASP A 194 3.69 11.22 37.85
N GLY A 195 3.19 12.35 37.37
CA GLY A 195 3.96 13.29 36.55
C GLY A 195 4.14 12.87 35.09
N TYR A 196 3.46 11.82 34.62
CA TYR A 196 3.40 11.43 33.21
C TYR A 196 2.09 11.93 32.58
N THR A 197 2.17 12.47 31.38
CA THR A 197 1.00 12.85 30.59
C THR A 197 0.21 11.59 30.22
N ARG A 198 -1.11 11.57 30.43
CA ARG A 198 -1.96 10.44 30.05
C ARG A 198 -1.95 10.27 28.53
N SER A 199 -1.78 9.04 28.06
CA SER A 199 -1.85 8.74 26.63
C SER A 199 -3.25 8.99 26.06
N ASP A 200 -3.32 9.36 24.78
CA ASP A 200 -4.54 9.67 24.04
C ASP A 200 -4.58 8.92 22.69
N GLY A 201 -5.56 9.29 21.84
CA GLY A 201 -5.77 8.64 20.55
C GLY A 201 -6.05 7.14 20.69
N TRP A 202 -5.46 6.35 19.81
CA TRP A 202 -5.52 4.89 19.81
C TRP A 202 -4.55 4.23 20.80
N ASP A 203 -3.65 4.99 21.42
CA ASP A 203 -2.93 4.56 22.63
C ASP A 203 -3.65 4.99 23.92
N SER A 204 -4.89 5.51 23.87
CA SER A 204 -5.63 5.85 25.09
C SER A 204 -5.75 4.64 26.04
N PRO A 205 -5.79 4.84 27.37
CA PRO A 205 -6.09 3.76 28.30
C PRO A 205 -7.43 3.04 28.05
N ASP A 206 -8.30 3.59 27.20
CA ASP A 206 -9.63 3.07 26.87
C ASP A 206 -9.68 2.29 25.53
N THR A 207 -8.53 2.12 24.87
CA THR A 207 -8.38 1.34 23.62
C THR A 207 -7.44 0.16 23.85
N LYS A 208 -7.65 -0.97 23.17
CA LYS A 208 -6.79 -2.16 23.33
C LYS A 208 -5.63 -2.26 22.34
N LEU A 209 -5.40 -1.22 21.52
CA LEU A 209 -4.28 -1.13 20.59
C LEU A 209 -3.04 -0.43 21.21
N LYS A 210 -3.02 -0.23 22.53
CA LYS A 210 -2.02 0.60 23.21
C LYS A 210 -0.58 0.23 22.87
N GLY A 211 0.23 1.28 22.79
CA GLY A 211 1.66 1.23 22.51
C GLY A 211 1.98 1.28 21.03
N HIS A 212 1.01 1.12 20.13
CA HIS A 212 1.28 1.12 18.70
C HIS A 212 1.88 2.46 18.25
N GLY A 213 1.34 3.58 18.75
CA GLY A 213 1.83 4.93 18.49
C GLY A 213 3.22 5.11 19.09
N SER A 214 3.41 4.66 20.32
CA SER A 214 4.72 4.67 21.00
C SER A 214 5.81 3.90 20.24
N GLY A 215 5.44 2.81 19.56
CA GLY A 215 6.36 2.05 18.70
C GLY A 215 6.76 2.84 17.46
N HIS A 216 5.80 3.47 16.77
CA HIS A 216 6.09 4.37 15.66
C HIS A 216 6.91 5.59 16.09
N TYR A 217 6.63 6.16 17.27
CA TYR A 217 7.40 7.24 17.86
C TYR A 217 8.89 6.88 17.95
N MET A 218 9.23 5.66 18.42
CA MET A 218 10.62 5.20 18.48
C MET A 218 11.29 5.15 17.10
N SER A 219 10.61 4.65 16.07
CA SER A 219 11.11 4.68 14.69
C SER A 219 11.29 6.12 14.19
N ALA A 220 10.32 7.00 14.45
CA ALA A 220 10.35 8.39 14.01
C ALA A 220 11.50 9.18 14.65
N ILE A 221 11.72 9.08 15.96
CA ILE A 221 12.84 9.76 16.64
C ILE A 221 14.20 9.21 16.20
N ALA A 222 14.31 7.91 15.90
CA ALA A 222 15.54 7.30 15.39
C ALA A 222 15.85 7.79 13.96
N GLN A 223 14.84 7.80 13.08
CA GLN A 223 14.96 8.31 11.71
C GLN A 223 15.25 9.83 11.72
N ALA A 224 14.57 10.61 12.56
CA ALA A 224 14.82 12.03 12.75
C ALA A 224 16.27 12.31 13.22
N TYR A 225 16.79 11.50 14.16
CA TYR A 225 18.17 11.62 14.64
C TYR A 225 19.19 11.38 13.53
N ALA A 226 18.89 10.46 12.60
CA ALA A 226 19.76 10.16 11.46
C ALA A 226 19.84 11.31 10.45
N VAL A 227 18.74 12.04 10.23
CA VAL A 227 18.65 13.05 9.16
C VAL A 227 18.82 14.50 9.62
N THR A 228 18.52 14.81 10.88
CA THR A 228 18.65 16.19 11.34
C THR A 228 20.11 16.64 11.43
N LYS A 229 20.36 17.86 10.96
CA LYS A 229 21.65 18.55 11.06
C LYS A 229 21.69 19.57 12.20
N ASP A 230 20.55 19.85 12.85
CA ASP A 230 20.48 20.81 13.96
C ASP A 230 20.97 20.15 15.26
N PRO A 231 22.06 20.65 15.89
CA PRO A 231 22.57 20.12 17.15
C PRO A 231 21.55 20.19 18.30
N ARG A 232 20.63 21.16 18.30
CA ARG A 232 19.60 21.30 19.34
C ARG A 232 18.55 20.19 19.22
N GLN A 233 18.08 19.93 18.01
CA GLN A 233 17.18 18.81 17.72
C GLN A 233 17.85 17.48 18.07
N LYS A 234 19.12 17.28 17.66
CA LYS A 234 19.88 16.08 18.06
C LYS A 234 19.95 15.89 19.58
N ALA A 235 20.16 16.96 20.35
CA ALA A 235 20.20 16.87 21.82
C ALA A 235 18.85 16.45 22.42
N ILE A 236 17.74 16.99 21.92
CA ILE A 236 16.37 16.62 22.35
C ILE A 236 16.11 15.14 22.03
N LEU A 237 16.35 14.74 20.79
CA LEU A 237 16.14 13.37 20.32
C LEU A 237 17.00 12.37 21.10
N ARG A 238 18.29 12.69 21.35
CA ARG A 238 19.18 11.88 22.19
C ARG A 238 18.61 11.66 23.59
N LYS A 239 18.12 12.73 24.23
CA LYS A 239 17.49 12.64 25.56
C LYS A 239 16.27 11.74 25.53
N ASN A 240 15.39 11.91 24.54
CA ASN A 240 14.15 11.15 24.41
C ASN A 240 14.40 9.67 24.09
N ILE A 241 15.29 9.36 23.14
CA ILE A 241 15.70 7.98 22.80
C ILE A 241 16.29 7.29 24.05
N THR A 242 17.21 7.96 24.74
CA THR A 242 17.86 7.41 25.94
C THR A 242 16.83 7.09 27.02
N ARG A 243 15.87 7.99 27.25
CA ARG A 243 14.79 7.78 28.24
C ARG A 243 13.89 6.61 27.84
N MET A 244 13.43 6.56 26.58
CA MET A 244 12.58 5.46 26.08
C MET A 244 13.25 4.11 26.30
N VAL A 245 14.48 3.93 25.82
CA VAL A 245 15.18 2.64 25.92
C VAL A 245 15.42 2.23 27.38
N ASN A 246 15.80 3.18 28.24
CA ASN A 246 16.03 2.90 29.65
C ASN A 246 14.75 2.50 30.40
N GLU A 247 13.65 3.23 30.20
CA GLU A 247 12.39 2.94 30.89
C GLU A 247 11.71 1.68 30.36
N LEU A 248 11.73 1.45 29.04
CA LEU A 248 11.24 0.18 28.46
C LEU A 248 12.00 -1.02 28.98
N ARG A 249 13.33 -0.91 29.13
CA ARG A 249 14.14 -1.99 29.72
C ARG A 249 13.77 -2.21 31.19
N ALA A 250 13.57 -1.15 31.97
CA ALA A 250 13.14 -1.27 33.36
C ALA A 250 11.76 -1.96 33.50
N CYS A 251 10.82 -1.69 32.58
CA CYS A 251 9.56 -2.43 32.50
C CYS A 251 9.80 -3.91 32.14
N GLN A 252 10.58 -4.18 31.10
CA GLN A 252 10.87 -5.55 30.64
C GLN A 252 11.48 -6.42 31.75
N GLU A 253 12.37 -5.85 32.57
CA GLU A 253 13.02 -6.55 33.68
C GLU A 253 12.03 -7.00 34.79
N LYS A 254 10.83 -6.44 34.86
CA LYS A 254 9.75 -6.94 35.75
C LYS A 254 9.28 -8.35 35.39
N THR A 255 9.55 -8.80 34.16
CA THR A 255 9.19 -10.14 33.67
C THR A 255 10.24 -11.20 34.01
N PHE A 256 11.37 -10.81 34.62
CA PHE A 256 12.51 -11.70 34.83
C PHE A 256 12.36 -12.50 36.13
N VAL A 257 11.53 -13.54 36.06
CA VAL A 257 11.26 -14.43 37.19
C VAL A 257 12.04 -15.71 37.02
N PHE A 258 13.01 -15.97 37.91
CA PHE A 258 13.72 -17.25 37.93
C PHE A 258 12.87 -18.30 38.65
N ASP A 259 12.49 -19.35 37.94
CA ASP A 259 11.75 -20.47 38.50
C ASP A 259 12.72 -21.56 38.97
N LYS A 260 12.74 -21.80 40.29
CA LYS A 260 13.64 -22.78 40.90
C LYS A 260 13.29 -24.23 40.55
N ALA A 261 12.02 -24.53 40.29
CA ALA A 261 11.59 -25.88 39.94
C ALA A 261 11.95 -26.21 38.49
N LEU A 262 11.86 -25.24 37.59
CA LEU A 262 12.26 -25.37 36.19
C LEU A 262 13.77 -25.19 35.97
N ASN A 263 14.48 -24.62 36.96
CA ASN A 263 15.89 -24.24 36.89
C ASN A 263 16.21 -23.36 35.67
N ARG A 264 15.30 -22.44 35.35
CA ARG A 264 15.40 -21.45 34.27
C ARG A 264 14.46 -20.29 34.56
N TYR A 265 14.56 -19.21 33.80
CA TYR A 265 13.53 -18.18 33.84
C TYR A 265 12.17 -18.73 33.38
N TRP A 266 11.11 -18.23 33.99
CA TRP A 266 9.73 -18.49 33.59
C TRP A 266 9.46 -17.79 32.25
N GLU A 267 9.04 -18.54 31.24
CA GLU A 267 9.00 -18.09 29.85
C GLU A 267 7.58 -18.10 29.29
N ALA A 268 7.40 -17.51 28.10
CA ALA A 268 6.10 -17.44 27.42
C ALA A 268 5.43 -18.81 27.15
N ARG A 269 6.20 -19.90 27.20
CA ARG A 269 5.74 -21.29 27.07
C ARG A 269 5.04 -21.83 28.32
N ASP A 270 5.35 -21.26 29.48
CA ASP A 270 4.82 -21.68 30.79
C ASP A 270 3.57 -20.88 31.18
N PHE A 271 3.47 -19.67 30.63
CA PHE A 271 2.32 -18.79 30.72
C PHE A 271 1.07 -19.38 30.05
N ALA A 272 -0.10 -19.27 30.66
CA ALA A 272 -1.40 -19.63 30.08
C ALA A 272 -1.39 -20.99 29.33
N PRO A 273 -1.14 -22.12 30.03
CA PRO A 273 -1.37 -23.47 29.51
C PRO A 273 -2.80 -23.63 28.97
N GLU A 274 -3.08 -24.68 28.19
CA GLU A 274 -4.34 -24.74 27.41
C GLU A 274 -5.60 -24.63 28.28
N GLU A 275 -5.57 -25.26 29.47
CA GLU A 275 -6.65 -25.19 30.45
C GLU A 275 -6.90 -23.76 30.94
N GLU A 276 -5.84 -23.03 31.31
CA GLU A 276 -5.93 -21.62 31.73
C GLU A 276 -6.38 -20.73 30.56
N LEU A 277 -5.78 -20.91 29.39
CA LEU A 277 -6.07 -20.16 28.17
C LEU A 277 -7.56 -20.19 27.81
N ARG A 278 -8.21 -21.35 27.96
CA ARG A 278 -9.65 -21.50 27.71
C ARG A 278 -10.52 -20.69 28.69
N GLY A 279 -10.01 -20.43 29.90
CA GLY A 279 -10.66 -19.62 30.92
C GLY A 279 -10.46 -18.12 30.76
N LEU A 280 -9.41 -17.68 30.05
CA LEU A 280 -9.09 -16.26 29.89
C LEU A 280 -10.24 -15.47 29.26
N LYS A 281 -10.43 -14.26 29.79
CA LYS A 281 -11.38 -13.25 29.29
C LYS A 281 -10.61 -12.08 28.72
N GLY A 282 -11.19 -11.40 27.72
CA GLY A 282 -10.67 -10.14 27.20
C GLY A 282 -11.44 -8.93 27.71
N THR A 283 -12.31 -9.04 28.73
CA THR A 283 -13.01 -7.89 29.30
C THR A 283 -12.03 -6.89 29.91
N TRP A 284 -12.44 -5.62 30.04
CA TRP A 284 -11.62 -4.59 30.71
C TRP A 284 -11.27 -4.96 32.16
N GLU A 285 -12.20 -5.57 32.90
CA GLU A 285 -11.93 -6.07 34.26
C GLU A 285 -10.79 -7.09 34.28
N ALA A 286 -10.81 -8.06 33.35
CA ALA A 286 -9.75 -9.04 33.24
C ALA A 286 -8.43 -8.41 32.79
N PHE A 287 -8.48 -7.46 31.85
CA PHE A 287 -7.31 -6.70 31.40
C PHE A 287 -6.64 -5.94 32.56
N ASP A 288 -7.42 -5.27 33.41
CA ASP A 288 -6.93 -4.55 34.58
C ASP A 288 -6.43 -5.47 35.69
N GLU A 289 -6.90 -6.71 35.75
CA GLU A 289 -6.32 -7.71 36.63
C GLU A 289 -4.97 -8.23 36.09
N TYR A 290 -4.89 -8.53 34.80
CA TYR A 290 -3.66 -9.03 34.19
C TYR A 290 -2.50 -8.03 34.28
N LYS A 291 -2.76 -6.72 34.22
CA LYS A 291 -1.72 -5.68 34.35
C LYS A 291 -1.09 -5.57 35.73
N LYS A 292 -1.71 -6.15 36.76
CA LYS A 292 -1.12 -6.21 38.11
C LYS A 292 -0.02 -7.27 38.24
N HIS A 293 0.11 -8.14 37.23
CA HIS A 293 0.95 -9.33 37.27
C HIS A 293 2.00 -9.41 36.15
N PRO A 294 2.89 -8.41 35.99
CA PRO A 294 3.94 -8.46 34.97
C PRO A 294 4.92 -9.62 35.17
N GLU A 295 5.04 -10.14 36.39
CA GLU A 295 5.80 -11.35 36.69
C GLU A 295 5.25 -12.60 35.98
N LYS A 296 3.99 -12.55 35.51
CA LYS A 296 3.31 -13.61 34.74
C LYS A 296 3.29 -13.36 33.23
N TYR A 297 4.12 -12.46 32.70
CA TYR A 297 4.18 -12.24 31.24
C TYR A 297 5.19 -13.11 30.50
N GLY A 298 6.20 -13.61 31.21
CA GLY A 298 7.23 -14.47 30.66
C GLY A 298 8.45 -13.65 30.30
N TYR A 299 9.62 -14.24 30.53
CA TYR A 299 10.91 -13.59 30.32
C TYR A 299 10.98 -12.88 28.97
N GLY A 300 11.30 -11.59 29.00
CA GLY A 300 11.58 -10.78 27.82
C GLY A 300 10.38 -10.07 27.22
N TYR A 301 9.17 -10.26 27.76
CA TYR A 301 8.00 -9.53 27.27
C TYR A 301 8.10 -8.02 27.55
N ILE A 302 7.82 -7.21 26.54
CA ILE A 302 7.56 -5.77 26.70
C ILE A 302 6.57 -5.30 25.63
N ASN A 303 5.47 -4.72 26.09
CA ASN A 303 4.43 -4.03 25.33
C ASN A 303 3.56 -3.21 26.31
N ALA A 304 2.83 -2.20 25.84
CA ALA A 304 1.85 -1.43 26.61
C ALA A 304 0.51 -2.15 26.84
N ILE A 305 0.40 -3.41 26.41
CA ILE A 305 -0.71 -4.34 26.70
C ILE A 305 -0.18 -5.53 27.53
N PRO A 306 -1.01 -6.17 28.38
CA PRO A 306 -0.67 -7.43 29.03
C PRO A 306 -0.41 -8.58 28.04
N ALA A 307 0.47 -9.51 28.39
CA ALA A 307 0.79 -10.69 27.57
C ALA A 307 -0.42 -11.58 27.27
N GLN A 308 -1.43 -11.58 28.14
CA GLN A 308 -2.71 -12.27 27.98
C GLN A 308 -3.45 -11.84 26.72
N HIS A 309 -3.32 -10.57 26.32
CA HIS A 309 -3.91 -10.08 25.07
C HIS A 309 -3.33 -10.79 23.84
N CYS A 310 -2.02 -11.11 23.87
CA CYS A 310 -1.35 -11.90 22.84
C CYS A 310 -1.70 -13.39 22.90
N ALA A 311 -2.11 -13.93 24.05
CA ALA A 311 -2.54 -15.32 24.17
C ALA A 311 -3.98 -15.53 23.70
N LEU A 312 -4.88 -14.55 23.93
CA LEU A 312 -6.30 -14.64 23.57
C LEU A 312 -6.55 -14.89 22.07
N ILE A 313 -5.67 -14.45 21.17
CA ILE A 313 -5.82 -14.73 19.73
C ILE A 313 -5.67 -16.22 19.40
N GLU A 314 -4.99 -17.01 20.23
CA GLU A 314 -4.89 -18.48 20.07
C GLU A 314 -6.25 -19.17 20.24
N MET A 315 -7.18 -18.53 20.97
CA MET A 315 -8.56 -18.95 21.14
C MET A 315 -9.49 -18.43 20.04
N TYR A 316 -8.94 -17.85 18.96
CA TYR A 316 -9.69 -17.27 17.85
C TYR A 316 -10.68 -16.19 18.31
N ARG A 317 -10.29 -15.40 19.32
CA ARG A 317 -11.10 -14.28 19.82
C ARG A 317 -11.11 -13.13 18.81
N ALA A 318 -12.31 -12.73 18.40
CA ALA A 318 -12.50 -11.75 17.34
C ALA A 318 -12.07 -10.33 17.74
N TYR A 319 -12.04 -9.44 16.75
CA TYR A 319 -11.79 -8.03 16.97
C TYR A 319 -12.96 -7.41 17.73
N ASN A 320 -12.70 -6.96 18.96
CA ASN A 320 -13.67 -6.28 19.83
C ASN A 320 -12.92 -5.54 20.95
N ASN A 321 -13.10 -4.23 21.02
CA ASN A 321 -12.39 -3.39 22.01
C ASN A 321 -12.86 -3.64 23.45
N SER A 322 -14.08 -4.15 23.65
CA SER A 322 -14.66 -4.38 24.98
C SER A 322 -14.34 -5.76 25.53
N ASP A 323 -14.63 -6.81 24.76
CA ASP A 323 -14.66 -8.19 25.28
C ASP A 323 -13.47 -9.04 24.87
N TRP A 324 -12.79 -8.69 23.78
CA TRP A 324 -11.73 -9.53 23.18
C TRP A 324 -10.49 -8.72 22.83
N VAL A 325 -9.91 -8.95 21.63
CA VAL A 325 -8.60 -8.44 21.24
C VAL A 325 -8.70 -7.36 20.17
N TRP A 326 -7.64 -6.55 20.09
CA TRP A 326 -7.40 -5.63 18.99
C TRP A 326 -5.94 -5.75 18.58
N ALA A 327 -5.69 -6.39 17.43
CA ALA A 327 -4.40 -6.53 16.76
C ALA A 327 -3.17 -6.65 17.71
N PRO A 328 -3.13 -7.64 18.63
CA PRO A 328 -2.10 -7.72 19.67
C PRO A 328 -0.68 -7.75 19.09
N TYR A 329 -0.46 -8.57 18.06
CA TYR A 329 0.84 -8.71 17.42
C TYR A 329 1.20 -7.53 16.52
N TYR A 330 0.22 -6.76 16.01
CA TYR A 330 0.50 -5.48 15.36
C TYR A 330 1.16 -4.49 16.31
N SER A 331 0.66 -4.40 17.55
CA SER A 331 1.29 -3.53 18.56
C SER A 331 2.71 -4.01 18.81
N VAL A 332 2.91 -5.29 19.18
CA VAL A 332 4.24 -5.91 19.42
C VAL A 332 5.23 -5.61 18.29
N HIS A 333 4.77 -5.70 17.04
CA HIS A 333 5.56 -5.34 15.87
C HIS A 333 6.07 -3.90 15.94
N LYS A 334 5.25 -2.91 16.27
CA LYS A 334 5.70 -1.50 16.30
C LYS A 334 6.78 -1.27 17.35
N GLN A 335 6.68 -1.87 18.53
CA GLN A 335 7.74 -1.73 19.52
C GLN A 335 9.03 -2.40 19.08
N LEU A 336 8.92 -3.61 18.49
CA LEU A 336 10.07 -4.33 17.98
C LEU A 336 10.77 -3.54 16.87
N ALA A 337 10.01 -3.03 15.90
CA ALA A 337 10.52 -2.20 14.81
C ALA A 337 11.20 -0.92 15.32
N GLY A 338 10.58 -0.23 16.28
CA GLY A 338 11.13 0.99 16.88
C GLY A 338 12.45 0.77 17.62
N LEU A 339 12.58 -0.32 18.38
CA LEU A 339 13.84 -0.67 19.06
C LEU A 339 14.94 -1.07 18.07
N ILE A 340 14.59 -1.79 16.99
CA ILE A 340 15.52 -2.13 15.90
C ILE A 340 16.00 -0.86 15.20
N ASP A 341 15.10 0.09 14.92
CA ASP A 341 15.45 1.36 14.27
C ASP A 341 16.35 2.22 15.16
N ILE A 342 16.10 2.28 16.47
CA ILE A 342 17.01 2.93 17.44
C ILE A 342 18.41 2.27 17.41
N ALA A 343 18.47 0.94 17.49
CA ALA A 343 19.73 0.20 17.44
C ALA A 343 20.49 0.37 16.11
N THR A 344 19.78 0.74 15.02
CA THR A 344 20.34 0.94 13.68
C THR A 344 20.85 2.37 13.46
N TYR A 345 20.09 3.38 13.89
CA TYR A 345 20.30 4.78 13.49
C TYR A 345 20.92 5.67 14.55
N PHE A 346 20.93 5.23 15.81
CA PHE A 346 21.48 6.02 16.91
C PHE A 346 23.00 5.79 17.07
N ASP A 347 23.71 6.79 17.60
CA ASP A 347 25.17 6.79 17.67
C ASP A 347 25.73 6.50 19.07
N ASP A 348 24.90 6.50 20.12
CA ASP A 348 25.31 6.07 21.46
C ASP A 348 25.29 4.55 21.56
N LYS A 349 26.48 3.95 21.45
CA LYS A 349 26.62 2.49 21.44
C LYS A 349 25.98 1.82 22.66
N ALA A 350 26.07 2.41 23.85
CA ALA A 350 25.53 1.77 25.06
C ALA A 350 23.99 1.71 25.03
N ILE A 351 23.35 2.74 24.48
CA ILE A 351 21.90 2.76 24.27
C ILE A 351 21.50 1.85 23.10
N CYS A 352 22.26 1.82 22.01
CA CYS A 352 22.01 0.89 20.90
C CYS A 352 22.09 -0.57 21.34
N ASP A 353 23.14 -0.94 22.07
CA ASP A 353 23.32 -2.29 22.62
C ASP A 353 22.16 -2.66 23.57
N LYS A 354 21.69 -1.71 24.38
CA LYS A 354 20.53 -1.91 25.26
C LYS A 354 19.23 -2.07 24.49
N ALA A 355 18.99 -1.25 23.47
CA ALA A 355 17.80 -1.36 22.62
C ALA A 355 17.78 -2.70 21.87
N LEU A 356 18.94 -3.12 21.35
CA LEU A 356 19.10 -4.42 20.70
C LEU A 356 18.88 -5.58 21.67
N LEU A 357 19.40 -5.49 22.91
CA LEU A 357 19.14 -6.49 23.94
C LEU A 357 17.66 -6.59 24.28
N THR A 358 16.98 -5.45 24.48
CA THR A 358 15.53 -5.41 24.73
C THR A 358 14.76 -6.05 23.58
N ALA A 359 15.06 -5.68 22.33
CA ALA A 359 14.45 -6.24 21.13
C ALA A 359 14.71 -7.76 20.99
N LYS A 360 15.93 -8.20 21.29
CA LYS A 360 16.31 -9.62 21.29
C LYS A 360 15.46 -10.42 22.27
N ASP A 361 15.38 -9.97 23.52
CA ASP A 361 14.58 -10.63 24.55
C ASP A 361 13.10 -10.69 24.16
N MET A 362 12.56 -9.64 23.52
CA MET A 362 11.20 -9.67 22.93
C MET A 362 11.06 -10.71 21.82
N GLY A 363 12.00 -10.76 20.88
CA GLY A 363 11.97 -11.72 19.77
C GLY A 363 12.03 -13.17 20.26
N LEU A 364 12.82 -13.43 21.30
CA LEU A 364 12.91 -14.74 21.95
C LEU A 364 11.66 -15.07 22.78
N TRP A 365 10.99 -14.07 23.35
CA TRP A 365 9.66 -14.25 23.96
C TRP A 365 8.63 -14.70 22.92
N VAL A 366 8.59 -14.02 21.76
CA VAL A 366 7.69 -14.37 20.64
C VAL A 366 7.99 -15.79 20.14
N TRP A 367 9.27 -16.12 19.95
CA TRP A 367 9.66 -17.48 19.58
C TRP A 367 9.16 -18.51 20.59
N ASN A 368 9.42 -18.30 21.89
CA ASN A 368 8.98 -19.22 22.95
C ASN A 368 7.46 -19.43 22.92
N ARG A 369 6.67 -18.38 22.73
CA ARG A 369 5.22 -18.52 22.65
C ARG A 369 4.80 -19.29 21.40
N MET A 370 5.23 -18.82 20.24
CA MET A 370 4.80 -19.37 18.95
C MET A 370 5.26 -20.82 18.77
N HIS A 371 6.50 -21.15 19.12
CA HIS A 371 7.05 -22.49 18.96
C HIS A 371 6.30 -23.53 19.81
N TYR A 372 6.03 -23.21 21.09
CA TYR A 372 5.48 -24.20 22.02
C TYR A 372 3.94 -24.23 22.08
N ARG A 373 3.26 -23.13 21.73
CA ARG A 373 1.82 -22.96 21.99
C ARG A 373 0.97 -22.90 20.73
N THR A 374 1.59 -22.84 19.56
CA THR A 374 0.89 -22.76 18.28
C THR A 374 1.35 -23.84 17.31
N TYR A 375 0.55 -24.10 16.28
CA TYR A 375 0.82 -25.10 15.24
C TYR A 375 0.17 -24.68 13.92
N VAL A 376 0.40 -25.45 12.85
CA VAL A 376 -0.28 -25.26 11.55
C VAL A 376 -0.99 -26.55 11.18
N LYS A 377 -2.29 -26.46 10.90
CA LYS A 377 -3.08 -27.53 10.28
C LYS A 377 -3.99 -26.90 9.23
N GLU A 378 -3.87 -27.30 7.96
CA GLU A 378 -4.62 -26.71 6.84
C GLU A 378 -5.89 -27.51 6.48
N ASP A 379 -5.88 -28.83 6.70
CA ASP A 379 -6.95 -29.75 6.34
C ASP A 379 -8.12 -29.75 7.33
N GLY A 380 -9.26 -30.30 6.88
CA GLY A 380 -10.50 -30.39 7.66
C GLY A 380 -11.42 -29.17 7.54
N THR A 381 -12.48 -29.17 8.33
CA THR A 381 -13.40 -28.05 8.51
C THR A 381 -12.79 -26.99 9.43
N GLU A 382 -13.31 -25.76 9.37
CA GLU A 382 -12.92 -24.69 10.29
C GLU A 382 -13.13 -25.10 11.75
N ALA A 383 -14.25 -25.75 12.07
CA ALA A 383 -14.56 -26.24 13.41
C ALA A 383 -13.51 -27.23 13.92
N GLU A 384 -13.07 -28.18 13.08
CA GLU A 384 -12.00 -29.11 13.43
C GLU A 384 -10.67 -28.40 13.64
N ARG A 385 -10.32 -27.45 12.76
CA ARG A 385 -9.09 -26.64 12.87
C ARG A 385 -9.07 -25.76 14.12
N ARG A 386 -10.23 -25.28 14.58
CA ARG A 386 -10.41 -24.43 15.77
C ARG A 386 -10.72 -25.21 17.06
N SER A 387 -10.86 -26.53 17.00
CA SER A 387 -11.15 -27.38 18.17
C SER A 387 -10.05 -27.31 19.25
N LYS A 388 -8.81 -27.13 18.81
CA LYS A 388 -7.64 -26.87 19.66
C LYS A 388 -7.15 -25.42 19.42
N PRO A 389 -6.79 -24.68 20.48
CA PRO A 389 -6.23 -23.32 20.35
C PRO A 389 -4.87 -23.32 19.67
N GLY A 390 -4.54 -22.22 18.99
CA GLY A 390 -3.20 -21.97 18.46
C GLY A 390 -2.96 -22.45 17.02
N ASN A 391 -3.98 -22.77 16.23
CA ASN A 391 -3.78 -23.04 14.80
C ASN A 391 -3.59 -21.75 14.02
N ARG A 392 -2.35 -21.52 13.57
CA ARG A 392 -1.94 -20.30 12.86
C ARG A 392 -2.62 -20.11 11.51
N TYR A 393 -3.07 -21.20 10.87
CA TYR A 393 -3.86 -21.14 9.63
C TYR A 393 -5.16 -20.34 9.82
N GLU A 394 -5.76 -20.42 11.00
CA GLU A 394 -7.00 -19.73 11.36
C GLU A 394 -6.72 -18.36 12.00
N MET A 395 -5.74 -18.28 12.90
CA MET A 395 -5.42 -17.05 13.65
C MET A 395 -5.14 -15.85 12.74
N TRP A 396 -4.34 -16.05 11.70
CA TRP A 396 -3.86 -14.95 10.85
C TRP A 396 -4.83 -14.56 9.73
N ASP A 397 -5.88 -15.34 9.50
CA ASP A 397 -6.94 -14.98 8.54
C ASP A 397 -8.07 -14.17 9.21
N MET A 398 -8.03 -14.00 10.53
CA MET A 398 -9.03 -13.23 11.27
C MET A 398 -8.91 -11.73 10.97
N TYR A 399 -10.05 -11.11 10.65
CA TYR A 399 -10.14 -9.67 10.40
C TYR A 399 -9.72 -8.87 11.64
N ILE A 400 -8.70 -8.00 11.50
CA ILE A 400 -8.08 -7.12 12.50
C ILE A 400 -7.48 -7.84 13.72
N ALA A 401 -8.17 -8.80 14.33
CA ALA A 401 -7.63 -9.60 15.44
C ALA A 401 -6.38 -10.39 15.02
N GLY A 402 -6.37 -10.89 13.79
CA GLY A 402 -5.23 -11.56 13.15
C GLY A 402 -4.22 -10.61 12.51
N GLU A 403 -4.35 -9.29 12.72
CA GLU A 403 -3.39 -8.33 12.20
C GLU A 403 -2.08 -8.39 12.99
N VAL A 404 -0.99 -8.70 12.28
CA VAL A 404 0.35 -8.88 12.84
C VAL A 404 1.34 -7.82 12.36
N GLY A 405 0.91 -6.92 11.47
CA GLY A 405 1.81 -6.00 10.76
C GLY A 405 3.03 -6.73 10.15
N GLY A 406 4.22 -6.15 10.29
CA GLY A 406 5.50 -6.69 9.84
C GLY A 406 6.25 -7.47 10.93
N MET A 407 5.57 -8.30 11.73
CA MET A 407 6.25 -9.15 12.74
C MET A 407 7.34 -10.02 12.11
N SER A 408 7.05 -10.70 11.00
CA SER A 408 8.02 -11.53 10.27
C SER A 408 9.21 -10.71 9.77
N GLU A 409 8.96 -9.50 9.26
CA GLU A 409 10.02 -8.58 8.83
C GLU A 409 10.94 -8.19 10.00
N SER A 410 10.37 -7.77 11.13
CA SER A 410 11.13 -7.29 12.28
C SER A 410 11.94 -8.41 12.93
N LEU A 411 11.37 -9.61 13.04
CA LEU A 411 12.09 -10.79 13.55
C LEU A 411 13.22 -11.21 12.61
N ALA A 412 13.00 -11.18 11.29
CA ALA A 412 14.03 -11.47 10.30
C ALA A 412 15.17 -10.43 10.37
N ARG A 413 14.84 -9.13 10.44
CA ARG A 413 15.83 -8.05 10.63
C ARG A 413 16.63 -8.24 11.92
N LEU A 414 15.97 -8.52 13.03
CA LEU A 414 16.62 -8.78 14.31
C LEU A 414 17.56 -10.00 14.24
N SER A 415 17.18 -11.05 13.50
CA SER A 415 18.04 -12.24 13.30
C SER A 415 19.37 -11.92 12.60
N GLU A 416 19.44 -10.83 11.84
CA GLU A 416 20.66 -10.35 11.17
C GLU A 416 21.56 -9.53 12.11
N MET A 417 21.01 -9.00 13.20
CA MET A 417 21.72 -8.18 14.19
C MET A 417 22.28 -9.00 15.37
N VAL A 418 21.81 -10.23 15.58
CA VAL A 418 22.31 -11.13 16.63
C VAL A 418 23.45 -12.01 16.12
N SER A 419 24.43 -12.26 16.99
CA SER A 419 25.62 -13.07 16.65
C SER A 419 25.49 -14.55 17.03
N ASP A 420 24.70 -14.87 18.07
CA ASP A 420 24.53 -16.26 18.51
C ASP A 420 23.74 -17.07 17.46
N PRO A 421 24.31 -18.19 16.93
CA PRO A 421 23.63 -18.98 15.91
C PRO A 421 22.31 -19.59 16.37
N GLY A 422 22.17 -19.93 17.65
CA GLY A 422 20.96 -20.50 18.23
C GLY A 422 19.85 -19.46 18.34
N GLU A 423 20.15 -18.27 18.87
CA GLU A 423 19.21 -17.14 18.91
C GLU A 423 18.79 -16.73 17.50
N LYS A 424 19.74 -16.68 16.55
CA LYS A 424 19.44 -16.41 15.14
C LYS A 424 18.45 -17.41 14.56
N ALA A 425 18.68 -18.71 14.75
CA ALA A 425 17.80 -19.76 14.25
C ALA A 425 16.38 -19.64 14.84
N LYS A 426 16.28 -19.36 16.13
CA LYS A 426 14.99 -19.13 16.82
C LYS A 426 14.24 -17.93 16.26
N LEU A 427 14.93 -16.80 16.02
CA LEU A 427 14.29 -15.61 15.45
C LEU A 427 13.79 -15.83 14.02
N ILE A 428 14.53 -16.59 13.20
CA ILE A 428 14.09 -16.98 11.85
C ILE A 428 12.87 -17.89 11.92
N GLU A 429 12.87 -18.87 12.83
CA GLU A 429 11.70 -19.74 13.05
C GLU A 429 10.49 -18.93 13.52
N ALA A 430 10.69 -17.99 14.44
CA ALA A 430 9.63 -17.09 14.90
C ALA A 430 9.06 -16.24 13.76
N ALA A 431 9.90 -15.74 12.85
CA ALA A 431 9.44 -15.02 11.67
C ALA A 431 8.50 -15.89 10.81
N GLY A 432 8.86 -17.17 10.58
CA GLY A 432 8.02 -18.13 9.86
C GLY A 432 6.73 -18.52 10.58
N CYS A 433 6.62 -18.29 11.89
CA CYS A 433 5.37 -18.49 12.62
C CYS A 433 4.29 -17.46 12.25
N PHE A 434 4.64 -16.36 11.56
CA PHE A 434 3.67 -15.37 11.10
C PHE A 434 3.28 -15.56 9.63
N ASP A 435 3.65 -16.69 9.03
CA ASP A 435 3.15 -17.07 7.72
C ASP A 435 1.65 -17.35 7.77
N ALA A 436 0.91 -16.85 6.77
CA ALA A 436 -0.52 -17.07 6.64
C ALA A 436 -0.82 -17.90 5.38
N PRO A 437 -0.76 -19.24 5.45
CA PRO A 437 -0.88 -20.10 4.28
C PRO A 437 -2.17 -19.90 3.48
N LYS A 438 -3.28 -19.57 4.15
CA LYS A 438 -4.57 -19.28 3.50
C LYS A 438 -4.50 -18.11 2.51
N PHE A 439 -3.69 -17.11 2.81
CA PHE A 439 -3.43 -15.95 1.94
C PHE A 439 -2.21 -16.17 1.03
N TYR A 440 -1.13 -16.78 1.54
CA TYR A 440 0.12 -16.95 0.81
C TYR A 440 0.05 -18.02 -0.29
N ASN A 441 -0.60 -19.15 -0.04
CA ASN A 441 -0.62 -20.27 -0.97
C ASN A 441 -1.28 -19.90 -2.32
N PRO A 442 -2.45 -19.22 -2.36
CA PRO A 442 -3.00 -18.70 -3.61
C PRO A 442 -2.05 -17.75 -4.35
N LEU A 443 -1.51 -16.75 -3.64
CA LEU A 443 -0.63 -15.74 -4.24
C LEU A 443 0.68 -16.32 -4.79
N SER A 444 1.23 -17.36 -4.15
CA SER A 444 2.41 -18.08 -4.66
C SER A 444 2.16 -18.73 -6.02
N LYS A 445 0.89 -19.04 -6.34
CA LYS A 445 0.43 -19.57 -7.64
C LYS A 445 -0.15 -18.48 -8.54
N ASN A 446 0.04 -17.21 -8.18
CA ASN A 446 -0.51 -16.04 -8.86
C ASN A 446 -2.05 -16.03 -8.94
N VAL A 447 -2.72 -16.73 -8.01
CA VAL A 447 -4.17 -16.62 -7.80
C VAL A 447 -4.41 -15.47 -6.84
N ASP A 448 -5.24 -14.52 -7.26
CA ASP A 448 -5.47 -13.29 -6.51
C ASP A 448 -6.43 -13.53 -5.34
N ASP A 449 -5.85 -13.67 -4.15
CA ASP A 449 -6.58 -13.72 -2.88
C ASP A 449 -6.54 -12.36 -2.16
N ILE A 450 -6.21 -11.26 -2.88
CA ILE A 450 -6.13 -9.89 -2.34
C ILE A 450 -7.52 -9.27 -2.22
N ARG A 451 -8.38 -9.57 -3.21
CA ARG A 451 -9.78 -9.14 -3.28
C ARG A 451 -10.47 -9.18 -1.92
N THR A 452 -11.12 -8.08 -1.54
CA THR A 452 -11.94 -7.97 -0.31
C THR A 452 -11.19 -8.17 1.01
N ARG A 453 -9.86 -8.15 1.02
CA ARG A 453 -9.06 -8.18 2.25
C ARG A 453 -8.75 -6.76 2.75
N HIS A 454 -8.59 -6.62 4.07
CA HIS A 454 -8.11 -5.38 4.68
C HIS A 454 -6.69 -5.08 4.20
N ALA A 455 -6.49 -3.95 3.54
CA ALA A 455 -5.30 -3.71 2.73
C ALA A 455 -4.04 -3.63 3.60
N ASN A 456 -4.03 -2.75 4.61
CA ASN A 456 -2.85 -2.54 5.44
C ASN A 456 -2.57 -3.69 6.44
N GLN A 457 -3.53 -4.59 6.68
CA GLN A 457 -3.26 -5.82 7.44
C GLN A 457 -2.34 -6.75 6.64
N HIS A 458 -2.56 -6.84 5.32
CA HIS A 458 -1.92 -7.85 4.48
C HIS A 458 -0.66 -7.35 3.77
N ILE A 459 -0.55 -6.06 3.41
CA ILE A 459 0.66 -5.53 2.75
C ILE A 459 1.94 -5.75 3.59
N PRO A 460 1.98 -5.46 4.91
CA PRO A 460 3.17 -5.70 5.74
C PRO A 460 3.55 -7.18 5.86
N MET A 461 2.58 -8.10 5.78
CA MET A 461 2.85 -9.54 5.79
C MET A 461 3.66 -9.94 4.55
N ILE A 462 3.33 -9.35 3.38
CA ILE A 462 4.08 -9.55 2.14
C ILE A 462 5.49 -8.93 2.21
N VAL A 463 5.63 -7.75 2.83
CA VAL A 463 6.97 -7.17 3.12
C VAL A 463 7.80 -8.15 3.95
N GLY A 464 7.21 -8.72 5.00
CA GLY A 464 7.88 -9.70 5.86
C GLY A 464 8.18 -11.04 5.19
N ALA A 465 7.33 -11.50 4.26
CA ALA A 465 7.62 -12.64 3.40
C ALA A 465 8.89 -12.38 2.56
N LEU A 466 8.94 -11.27 1.81
CA LEU A 466 10.13 -10.92 1.03
C LEU A 466 11.37 -10.77 1.91
N ARG A 467 11.25 -10.18 3.10
CA ARG A 467 12.37 -10.10 4.04
C ARG A 467 12.86 -11.48 4.49
N SER A 468 11.94 -12.42 4.74
CA SER A 468 12.30 -13.79 5.13
C SER A 468 13.09 -14.51 4.03
N TYR A 469 12.77 -14.24 2.75
CA TYR A 469 13.53 -14.76 1.61
C TYR A 469 15.02 -14.42 1.67
N LYS A 470 15.37 -13.20 2.12
CA LYS A 470 16.75 -12.75 2.26
C LYS A 470 17.61 -13.74 3.05
N THR A 471 17.04 -14.27 4.12
CA THR A 471 17.73 -15.15 5.07
C THR A 471 17.57 -16.64 4.73
N ASN A 472 16.34 -17.11 4.43
CA ASN A 472 16.07 -18.54 4.26
C ASN A 472 16.21 -19.05 2.81
N LYS A 473 16.31 -18.16 1.82
CA LYS A 473 16.43 -18.47 0.39
C LYS A 473 15.32 -19.33 -0.19
N ASN A 474 14.17 -19.45 0.47
CA ASN A 474 13.03 -20.21 -0.05
C ASN A 474 12.29 -19.40 -1.14
N PRO A 475 12.34 -19.81 -2.43
CA PRO A 475 11.78 -19.04 -3.54
C PRO A 475 10.27 -18.80 -3.43
N PHE A 476 9.55 -19.60 -2.64
CA PHE A 476 8.15 -19.39 -2.30
C PHE A 476 7.85 -17.94 -1.92
N TYR A 477 8.63 -17.38 -0.98
CA TYR A 477 8.41 -16.03 -0.46
C TYR A 477 8.69 -14.93 -1.49
N TYR A 478 9.68 -15.13 -2.36
CA TYR A 478 9.98 -14.20 -3.43
C TYR A 478 8.84 -14.16 -4.46
N HIS A 479 8.40 -15.33 -4.94
CA HIS A 479 7.32 -15.41 -5.94
C HIS A 479 5.99 -14.88 -5.41
N LEU A 480 5.62 -15.26 -4.20
CA LEU A 480 4.49 -14.67 -3.45
C LEU A 480 4.53 -13.14 -3.49
N SER A 481 5.66 -12.55 -3.10
CA SER A 481 5.79 -11.10 -2.95
C SER A 481 5.80 -10.38 -4.30
N GLN A 482 6.45 -10.98 -5.30
CA GLN A 482 6.48 -10.46 -6.66
C GLN A 482 5.09 -10.53 -7.32
N ASN A 483 4.36 -11.64 -7.14
CA ASN A 483 3.00 -11.80 -7.67
C ASN A 483 2.04 -10.80 -7.02
N PHE A 484 2.09 -10.67 -5.68
CA PHE A 484 1.31 -9.67 -4.95
C PHE A 484 1.53 -8.26 -5.51
N TRP A 485 2.79 -7.85 -5.68
CA TRP A 485 3.11 -6.53 -6.24
C TRP A 485 2.51 -6.36 -7.64
N HIS A 486 2.69 -7.32 -8.55
CA HIS A 486 2.14 -7.25 -9.91
C HIS A 486 0.59 -7.16 -9.92
N LEU A 487 -0.08 -7.95 -9.09
CA LEU A 487 -1.54 -7.93 -8.95
C LEU A 487 -2.02 -6.55 -8.44
N VAL A 488 -1.36 -5.99 -7.42
CA VAL A 488 -1.69 -4.64 -6.90
C VAL A 488 -1.54 -3.57 -7.97
N GLN A 489 -0.41 -3.54 -8.67
CA GLN A 489 -0.14 -2.55 -9.73
C GLN A 489 -1.16 -2.63 -10.88
N GLY A 490 -1.58 -3.83 -11.26
CA GLY A 490 -2.51 -4.00 -12.36
C GLY A 490 -3.97 -3.81 -12.00
N ARG A 491 -4.38 -4.19 -10.79
CA ARG A 491 -5.80 -4.43 -10.48
C ARG A 491 -6.40 -3.52 -9.42
N TYR A 492 -5.59 -2.84 -8.61
CA TYR A 492 -6.06 -2.17 -7.40
C TYR A 492 -5.63 -0.71 -7.24
N MET A 493 -4.58 -0.28 -7.94
CA MET A 493 -4.00 1.06 -7.81
C MET A 493 -4.90 2.16 -8.40
N TYR A 494 -4.99 3.31 -7.71
CA TYR A 494 -5.50 4.58 -8.23
C TYR A 494 -4.38 5.43 -8.84
N ALA A 495 -4.71 6.49 -9.60
CA ALA A 495 -3.74 7.28 -10.35
C ALA A 495 -2.65 7.94 -9.49
N THR A 496 -2.93 8.21 -8.21
CA THR A 496 -1.96 8.76 -7.25
C THR A 496 -0.99 7.70 -6.70
N GLY A 497 -1.17 6.42 -7.02
CA GLY A 497 -0.37 5.30 -6.53
C GLY A 497 -0.94 4.58 -5.29
N GLY A 498 -1.98 5.17 -4.68
CA GLY A 498 -2.69 4.62 -3.52
C GLY A 498 -3.60 3.43 -3.84
N VAL A 499 -3.98 2.71 -2.79
CA VAL A 499 -4.92 1.58 -2.85
C VAL A 499 -5.88 1.62 -1.67
N GLY A 500 -7.01 0.94 -1.84
CA GLY A 500 -7.97 0.72 -0.77
C GLY A 500 -9.10 1.75 -0.76
N ASN A 501 -10.27 1.30 -0.35
CA ASN A 501 -11.45 2.13 -0.14
C ASN A 501 -12.12 1.60 1.12
N GLY A 502 -12.29 2.45 2.14
CA GLY A 502 -12.70 2.01 3.47
C GLY A 502 -11.76 0.94 4.05
N GLU A 503 -10.45 1.15 3.90
CA GLU A 503 -9.36 0.24 4.33
C GLU A 503 -9.31 -1.13 3.64
N MET A 504 -10.26 -1.45 2.76
CA MET A 504 -10.34 -2.73 2.07
C MET A 504 -9.82 -2.62 0.63
N PHE A 505 -9.09 -3.64 0.17
CA PHE A 505 -9.06 -3.93 -1.26
C PHE A 505 -10.47 -4.29 -1.73
N ARG A 506 -10.89 -3.78 -2.88
CA ARG A 506 -12.21 -4.04 -3.46
C ARG A 506 -12.12 -5.18 -4.48
N GLN A 507 -13.08 -5.32 -5.39
CA GLN A 507 -12.91 -6.24 -6.51
C GLN A 507 -11.80 -5.75 -7.46
N PRO A 508 -11.10 -6.65 -8.16
CA PRO A 508 -10.11 -6.23 -9.15
C PRO A 508 -10.79 -5.45 -10.28
N TYR A 509 -10.14 -4.38 -10.76
CA TYR A 509 -10.62 -3.53 -11.85
C TYR A 509 -11.97 -2.82 -11.60
N THR A 510 -12.27 -2.40 -10.36
CA THR A 510 -13.51 -1.65 -10.01
C THR A 510 -13.26 -0.31 -9.34
N GLN A 511 -12.08 0.27 -9.52
CA GLN A 511 -11.63 1.49 -8.82
C GLN A 511 -12.56 2.69 -9.06
N ILE A 512 -13.00 2.93 -10.31
CA ILE A 512 -13.85 4.07 -10.63
C ILE A 512 -15.22 3.90 -10.01
N LEU A 513 -15.85 2.73 -10.17
CA LEU A 513 -17.12 2.44 -9.52
C LEU A 513 -17.00 2.58 -8.00
N SER A 514 -15.99 1.95 -7.41
CA SER A 514 -15.78 1.96 -5.96
C SER A 514 -15.62 3.38 -5.40
N MET A 515 -14.82 4.22 -6.06
CA MET A 515 -14.63 5.62 -5.67
C MET A 515 -15.92 6.42 -5.87
N ALA A 516 -16.57 6.28 -7.03
CA ALA A 516 -17.76 7.05 -7.39
C ALA A 516 -19.00 6.71 -6.54
N THR A 517 -18.98 5.57 -5.85
CA THR A 517 -20.07 5.14 -4.96
C THR A 517 -19.67 5.01 -3.49
N ASN A 518 -18.47 5.46 -3.10
CA ASN A 518 -17.96 5.27 -1.75
C ASN A 518 -18.87 5.94 -0.71
N GLY A 519 -19.24 5.22 0.35
CA GLY A 519 -20.07 5.75 1.44
C GLY A 519 -21.50 6.18 1.08
N MET A 520 -21.94 6.05 -0.18
CA MET A 520 -23.26 6.53 -0.62
C MET A 520 -24.41 5.71 -0.03
N GLN A 521 -25.37 6.40 0.60
CA GLN A 521 -26.66 5.85 1.03
C GLN A 521 -27.77 6.04 -0.02
N GLU A 522 -28.91 5.38 0.19
CA GLU A 522 -30.11 5.61 -0.62
C GLU A 522 -30.55 7.08 -0.49
N GLY A 523 -30.58 7.80 -1.61
CA GLY A 523 -30.91 9.22 -1.68
C GLY A 523 -29.71 10.19 -1.58
N GLU A 524 -28.51 9.72 -1.23
CA GLU A 524 -27.28 10.53 -1.29
C GLU A 524 -26.77 10.63 -2.73
N ARG A 525 -26.24 11.80 -3.09
CA ARG A 525 -25.77 12.11 -4.46
C ARG A 525 -24.26 12.34 -4.56
N GLN A 526 -23.55 12.32 -3.44
CA GLN A 526 -22.10 12.54 -3.39
C GLN A 526 -21.43 11.38 -2.66
N ALA A 527 -20.35 10.87 -3.23
CA ALA A 527 -19.52 9.85 -2.59
C ALA A 527 -18.62 10.49 -1.54
N ASN A 528 -18.29 9.72 -0.50
CA ASN A 528 -17.23 10.06 0.44
C ASN A 528 -15.88 9.97 -0.29
N PRO A 529 -15.09 11.06 -0.41
CA PRO A 529 -13.82 11.02 -1.10
C PRO A 529 -12.70 10.34 -0.29
N ASP A 530 -12.92 10.05 1.00
CA ASP A 530 -11.92 9.47 1.89
C ASP A 530 -11.66 8.00 1.54
N ILE A 531 -10.66 7.79 0.69
CA ILE A 531 -10.11 6.50 0.27
C ILE A 531 -8.58 6.51 0.39
N ASN A 532 -7.88 5.47 -0.07
CA ASN A 532 -6.41 5.42 -0.09
C ASN A 532 -5.77 5.68 1.29
N GLU A 533 -5.88 4.71 2.20
CA GLU A 533 -5.22 4.79 3.50
C GLU A 533 -3.70 4.99 3.32
N THR A 534 -3.13 5.97 4.03
CA THR A 534 -1.72 6.37 3.86
C THR A 534 -0.74 5.26 4.24
N CYS A 535 -1.08 4.41 5.22
CA CYS A 535 -0.27 3.25 5.60
C CYS A 535 -0.07 2.25 4.44
N CYS A 536 -1.09 2.08 3.58
CA CYS A 536 -1.01 1.16 2.46
C CYS A 536 0.11 1.57 1.49
N THR A 537 0.15 2.85 1.13
CA THR A 537 1.17 3.39 0.24
C THR A 537 2.55 3.33 0.87
N TYR A 538 2.70 3.67 2.15
CA TYR A 538 3.97 3.51 2.88
C TYR A 538 4.52 2.08 2.76
N ASN A 539 3.69 1.06 3.05
CA ASN A 539 4.13 -0.33 3.03
C ASN A 539 4.36 -0.86 1.61
N LEU A 540 3.59 -0.38 0.62
CA LEU A 540 3.83 -0.71 -0.80
C LEU A 540 5.13 -0.09 -1.32
N LEU A 541 5.49 1.12 -0.91
CA LEU A 541 6.77 1.74 -1.24
C LEU A 541 7.93 0.94 -0.63
N LYS A 542 7.77 0.46 0.61
CA LYS A 542 8.75 -0.43 1.26
C LYS A 542 8.93 -1.73 0.49
N LEU A 543 7.84 -2.44 0.17
CA LEU A 543 7.86 -3.65 -0.65
C LEU A 543 8.54 -3.41 -2.01
N THR A 544 8.23 -2.28 -2.64
CA THR A 544 8.78 -1.89 -3.95
C THR A 544 10.28 -1.67 -3.90
N SER A 545 10.77 -0.98 -2.87
CA SER A 545 12.21 -0.78 -2.65
C SER A 545 12.94 -2.10 -2.44
N ASP A 546 12.36 -3.00 -1.64
CA ASP A 546 12.97 -4.31 -1.37
C ASP A 546 12.99 -5.20 -2.61
N LEU A 547 11.92 -5.22 -3.42
CA LEU A 547 11.91 -5.93 -4.71
C LEU A 547 12.95 -5.33 -5.69
N ASN A 548 13.10 -4.00 -5.71
CA ASN A 548 14.12 -3.33 -6.50
C ASN A 548 15.55 -3.77 -6.12
N CYS A 549 15.83 -4.07 -4.85
CA CYS A 549 17.13 -4.62 -4.44
C CYS A 549 17.45 -5.96 -5.11
N TYR A 550 16.44 -6.78 -5.44
CA TYR A 550 16.62 -8.06 -6.16
C TYR A 550 16.67 -7.91 -7.68
N ASN A 551 16.02 -6.90 -8.24
CA ASN A 551 16.01 -6.63 -9.68
C ASN A 551 16.09 -5.13 -9.99
N PRO A 552 17.26 -4.49 -9.75
CA PRO A 552 17.40 -3.03 -9.81
C PRO A 552 17.36 -2.47 -11.25
N ASP A 553 17.43 -3.33 -12.26
CA ASP A 553 17.33 -2.94 -13.67
C ASP A 553 15.87 -2.84 -14.17
N ASP A 554 14.91 -3.28 -13.36
CA ASP A 554 13.50 -3.09 -13.63
C ASP A 554 13.00 -1.77 -13.07
N ALA A 555 13.08 -0.72 -13.90
CA ALA A 555 12.71 0.64 -13.53
C ALA A 555 11.22 0.78 -13.16
N ARG A 556 10.35 -0.21 -13.44
CA ARG A 556 8.93 -0.17 -13.05
C ARG A 556 8.76 -0.07 -11.54
N TYR A 557 9.68 -0.63 -10.75
CA TYR A 557 9.66 -0.44 -9.30
C TYR A 557 9.84 1.03 -8.93
N MET A 558 10.85 1.69 -9.49
CA MET A 558 11.12 3.09 -9.18
C MET A 558 10.14 4.07 -9.84
N ASP A 559 9.48 3.67 -10.93
CA ASP A 559 8.35 4.40 -11.49
C ASP A 559 7.15 4.41 -10.54
N TYR A 560 6.81 3.27 -9.93
CA TYR A 560 5.77 3.23 -8.90
C TYR A 560 6.21 3.95 -7.64
N TYR A 561 7.48 3.80 -7.23
CA TYR A 561 7.99 4.48 -6.04
C TYR A 561 7.86 6.01 -6.16
N GLU A 562 8.28 6.56 -7.29
CA GLU A 562 8.11 7.99 -7.62
C GLU A 562 6.63 8.41 -7.59
N ARG A 563 5.74 7.60 -8.18
CA ARG A 563 4.29 7.90 -8.20
C ARG A 563 3.71 8.01 -6.80
N GLY A 564 3.88 6.98 -5.96
CA GLY A 564 3.33 6.97 -4.59
C GLY A 564 3.96 8.03 -3.70
N LEU A 565 5.27 8.26 -3.85
CA LEU A 565 5.99 9.28 -3.09
C LEU A 565 5.52 10.70 -3.42
N TYR A 566 5.58 11.08 -4.70
CA TYR A 566 5.39 12.47 -5.13
C TYR A 566 3.93 12.93 -5.03
N ASN A 567 2.97 12.01 -5.09
CA ASN A 567 1.55 12.33 -4.99
C ASN A 567 1.08 12.15 -3.54
N GLN A 568 0.86 10.90 -3.11
CA GLN A 568 0.20 10.63 -1.83
C GLN A 568 1.08 10.92 -0.61
N ILE A 569 2.34 10.45 -0.57
CA ILE A 569 3.17 10.61 0.65
C ILE A 569 3.63 12.06 0.87
N VAL A 570 3.97 12.79 -0.19
CA VAL A 570 4.26 14.24 -0.05
C VAL A 570 2.99 15.03 0.26
N GLY A 571 1.86 14.65 -0.35
CA GLY A 571 0.57 15.29 -0.17
C GLY A 571 -0.14 14.99 1.14
N SER A 572 0.29 13.98 1.90
CA SER A 572 -0.37 13.53 3.13
C SER A 572 0.02 14.33 4.37
N LEU A 573 0.93 15.31 4.26
CA LEU A 573 1.23 16.28 5.32
C LEU A 573 0.59 17.63 4.98
N ASN A 574 -0.12 18.19 5.96
CA ASN A 574 -0.64 19.55 5.88
C ASN A 574 0.52 20.53 5.64
N PRO A 575 0.43 21.44 4.65
CA PRO A 575 1.51 22.36 4.34
C PRO A 575 1.82 23.40 5.41
N ASP A 576 0.84 23.76 6.26
CA ASP A 576 0.92 24.92 7.14
C ASP A 576 1.26 24.55 8.60
N LYS A 577 0.99 23.31 8.99
CA LYS A 577 1.29 22.74 10.31
C LYS A 577 1.40 21.23 10.23
N TYR A 578 2.03 20.60 11.22
CA TYR A 578 2.09 19.15 11.28
C TYR A 578 0.73 18.52 11.57
N GLU A 579 0.10 18.02 10.52
CA GLU A 579 -1.05 17.11 10.58
C GLU A 579 -0.97 16.15 9.40
N THR A 580 -1.04 14.85 9.65
CA THR A 580 -1.05 13.86 8.58
C THR A 580 -2.45 13.34 8.27
N CYS A 581 -2.66 12.93 7.02
CA CYS A 581 -3.87 12.25 6.58
C CYS A 581 -3.95 10.81 7.12
N TYR A 582 -5.17 10.35 7.41
CA TYR A 582 -5.46 8.91 7.50
C TYR A 582 -5.75 8.36 6.10
N GLN A 583 -6.96 8.62 5.62
CA GLN A 583 -7.34 8.43 4.22
C GLN A 583 -6.82 9.62 3.40
N TYR A 584 -6.42 9.37 2.16
CA TYR A 584 -6.00 10.37 1.21
C TYR A 584 -7.10 10.62 0.18
N ALA A 585 -7.82 11.73 0.35
CA ALA A 585 -9.07 11.99 -0.35
C ALA A 585 -8.90 12.03 -1.88
N VAL A 586 -9.66 11.22 -2.60
CA VAL A 586 -9.66 11.13 -4.08
C VAL A 586 -11.09 11.03 -4.58
N GLY A 587 -11.43 11.82 -5.59
CA GLY A 587 -12.78 11.87 -6.15
C GLY A 587 -13.14 13.24 -6.73
N LEU A 588 -14.44 13.54 -6.74
CA LEU A 588 -14.99 14.86 -7.08
C LEU A 588 -15.03 15.74 -5.84
N ASN A 589 -14.64 17.01 -5.97
CA ASN A 589 -14.71 18.00 -4.90
C ASN A 589 -14.10 17.52 -3.56
N ALA A 590 -13.03 16.74 -3.63
CA ALA A 590 -12.39 16.08 -2.51
C ALA A 590 -11.55 17.08 -1.68
N THR A 591 -11.60 16.96 -0.36
CA THR A 591 -10.77 17.76 0.56
C THR A 591 -10.00 16.80 1.46
N LYS A 592 -8.68 16.99 1.57
CA LYS A 592 -7.82 16.10 2.35
C LYS A 592 -8.20 16.19 3.84
N PRO A 593 -8.53 15.06 4.51
CA PRO A 593 -8.94 15.06 5.90
C PRO A 593 -7.71 15.01 6.84
N PHE A 594 -6.95 16.09 6.91
CA PHE A 594 -5.87 16.23 7.88
C PHE A 594 -6.42 16.15 9.32
N GLY A 595 -5.64 15.57 10.25
CA GLY A 595 -6.03 15.55 11.66
C GLY A 595 -5.20 14.64 12.58
N ASN A 596 -4.22 13.91 12.05
CA ASN A 596 -3.28 13.19 12.92
C ASN A 596 -2.11 14.10 13.31
N GLU A 597 -2.13 14.60 14.53
CA GLU A 597 -1.08 15.48 15.08
C GLU A 597 0.04 14.70 15.77
N THR A 598 -0.22 13.46 16.20
CA THR A 598 0.72 12.64 16.98
C THR A 598 0.76 11.19 16.48
N PRO A 599 1.83 10.42 16.77
CA PRO A 599 1.93 9.03 16.33
C PRO A 599 0.86 8.11 16.94
N GLN A 600 0.31 8.47 18.10
CA GLN A 600 -0.77 7.72 18.75
C GLN A 600 -2.19 8.08 18.30
N SER A 601 -2.38 9.13 17.49
CA SER A 601 -3.72 9.52 17.02
C SER A 601 -4.43 8.36 16.32
N THR A 602 -3.75 7.69 15.39
CA THR A 602 -4.23 6.53 14.60
C THR A 602 -3.03 5.74 14.05
N CYS A 603 -3.25 4.61 13.36
CA CYS A 603 -2.19 3.90 12.61
C CYS A 603 -1.48 4.80 11.58
N CYS A 604 -2.21 5.67 10.88
CA CYS A 604 -1.65 6.63 9.93
C CYS A 604 -0.97 7.83 10.61
N GLY A 605 -1.34 8.17 11.84
CA GLY A 605 -0.56 9.09 12.67
C GLY A 605 0.84 8.52 12.93
N GLY A 606 0.89 7.23 13.31
CA GLY A 606 2.12 6.48 13.48
C GLY A 606 2.96 6.43 12.20
N THR A 607 2.39 5.96 11.10
CA THR A 607 3.12 5.90 9.81
C THR A 607 3.51 7.29 9.28
N GLY A 608 2.64 8.28 9.48
CA GLY A 608 2.89 9.69 9.14
C GLY A 608 4.13 10.25 9.83
N SER A 609 4.33 9.90 11.11
CA SER A 609 5.54 10.28 11.86
C SER A 609 6.85 9.77 11.25
N GLU A 610 6.80 8.67 10.50
CA GLU A 610 7.96 8.12 9.81
C GLU A 610 8.12 8.66 8.38
N ASN A 611 7.02 8.84 7.64
CA ASN A 611 7.00 9.20 6.22
C ASN A 611 7.92 10.38 5.89
N HIS A 612 7.77 11.45 6.65
CA HIS A 612 8.35 12.76 6.31
C HIS A 612 9.81 12.91 6.76
N THR A 613 10.41 11.86 7.33
CA THR A 613 11.83 11.84 7.71
C THR A 613 12.74 11.21 6.66
N LYS A 614 12.17 10.59 5.61
CA LYS A 614 12.91 9.65 4.74
C LYS A 614 12.61 9.72 3.24
N TYR A 615 12.20 10.87 2.73
CA TYR A 615 11.90 11.07 1.30
C TYR A 615 13.02 10.59 0.35
N GLN A 616 14.27 10.68 0.77
CA GLN A 616 15.46 10.35 -0.01
C GLN A 616 15.88 8.86 0.06
N ALA A 617 15.18 8.02 0.84
CA ALA A 617 15.62 6.65 1.15
C ALA A 617 15.82 5.76 -0.09
N ALA A 618 15.04 6.00 -1.17
CA ALA A 618 15.14 5.25 -2.42
C ALA A 618 15.76 6.07 -3.57
N ALA A 619 16.47 7.18 -3.27
CA ALA A 619 17.12 7.99 -4.30
C ALA A 619 18.23 7.23 -5.03
N TYR A 620 18.93 6.35 -4.32
CA TYR A 620 20.07 5.60 -4.85
C TYR A 620 20.08 4.15 -4.36
N PHE A 621 20.48 3.25 -5.25
CA PHE A 621 20.80 1.86 -4.92
C PHE A 621 22.20 1.55 -5.44
N ALA A 622 22.96 0.74 -4.73
CA ALA A 622 24.32 0.43 -5.13
C ALA A 622 24.73 -1.01 -4.84
N ASN A 623 25.74 -1.46 -5.59
CA ASN A 623 26.63 -2.54 -5.20
C ASN A 623 28.08 -2.09 -5.42
N THR A 624 29.05 -3.00 -5.31
CA THR A 624 30.48 -2.67 -5.44
C THR A 624 30.85 -2.00 -6.77
N HIS A 625 30.11 -2.26 -7.85
CA HIS A 625 30.48 -1.86 -9.21
C HIS A 625 29.50 -0.90 -9.87
N THR A 626 28.28 -0.75 -9.34
CA THR A 626 27.21 0.00 -10.00
C THR A 626 26.46 0.87 -8.99
N LEU A 627 26.14 2.09 -9.41
CA LEU A 627 25.22 3.00 -8.74
C LEU A 627 23.99 3.19 -9.65
N TRP A 628 22.81 2.84 -9.16
CA TRP A 628 21.53 3.14 -9.79
C TRP A 628 20.97 4.41 -9.18
N VAL A 629 20.62 5.37 -10.03
CA VAL A 629 19.88 6.57 -9.65
C VAL A 629 18.40 6.26 -9.80
N GLY A 630 17.74 6.05 -8.66
CA GLY A 630 16.33 5.67 -8.59
C GLY A 630 15.39 6.87 -8.67
N LEU A 631 15.72 7.98 -8.01
CA LEU A 631 14.87 9.18 -8.00
C LEU A 631 15.69 10.42 -8.34
N TYR A 632 15.05 11.35 -9.05
CA TYR A 632 15.64 12.63 -9.40
C TYR A 632 15.15 13.73 -8.46
N MET A 633 15.96 14.04 -7.45
CA MET A 633 15.69 15.01 -6.39
C MET A 633 17.00 15.60 -5.83
N PRO A 634 16.97 16.83 -5.30
CA PRO A 634 18.16 17.50 -4.78
C PRO A 634 18.70 16.75 -3.56
N THR A 635 19.87 16.13 -3.70
CA THR A 635 20.45 15.27 -2.67
C THR A 635 21.97 15.32 -2.68
N THR A 636 22.57 15.00 -1.52
CA THR A 636 23.99 14.73 -1.39
C THR A 636 24.16 13.33 -0.81
N LEU A 637 24.78 12.44 -1.59
CA LEU A 637 25.13 11.07 -1.22
C LEU A 637 26.60 11.02 -0.76
N HIS A 638 26.81 10.51 0.45
CA HIS A 638 28.12 10.16 0.98
C HIS A 638 28.36 8.65 0.81
N TRP A 639 28.96 8.25 -0.31
CA TRP A 639 29.29 6.85 -0.56
C TRP A 639 30.60 6.46 0.13
N LYS A 640 30.51 6.28 1.46
CA LYS A 640 31.64 5.99 2.36
C LYS A 640 32.52 4.83 1.86
N ALA A 641 31.92 3.73 1.40
CA ALA A 641 32.65 2.56 0.92
C ALA A 641 33.55 2.82 -0.31
N LYS A 642 33.28 3.88 -1.08
CA LYS A 642 34.14 4.32 -2.19
C LYS A 642 34.89 5.63 -1.91
N GLY A 643 34.69 6.26 -0.75
CA GLY A 643 35.26 7.58 -0.44
C GLY A 643 34.81 8.66 -1.43
N LEU A 644 33.54 8.62 -1.87
CA LEU A 644 32.96 9.55 -2.84
C LEU A 644 31.84 10.37 -2.18
N THR A 645 31.77 11.65 -2.55
CA THR A 645 30.58 12.49 -2.33
C THR A 645 29.97 12.81 -3.68
N ILE A 646 28.70 12.46 -3.88
CA ILE A 646 27.96 12.67 -5.13
C ILE A 646 26.80 13.61 -4.83
N ARG A 647 26.70 14.72 -5.55
CA ARG A 647 25.64 15.71 -5.40
C ARG A 647 24.72 15.68 -6.60
N GLN A 648 23.41 15.70 -6.35
CA GLN A 648 22.41 15.89 -7.38
C GLN A 648 21.81 17.29 -7.22
N GLU A 649 21.98 18.11 -8.24
CA GLU A 649 21.48 19.49 -8.30
C GLU A 649 20.31 19.57 -9.27
N CYS A 650 19.10 19.79 -8.74
CA CYS A 650 17.88 19.98 -9.52
C CYS A 650 16.83 20.74 -8.71
N ALA A 651 15.85 21.32 -9.41
CA ALA A 651 14.59 21.70 -8.78
C ALA A 651 13.73 20.45 -8.60
N TRP A 652 12.97 20.36 -7.51
CA TRP A 652 11.99 19.31 -7.31
C TRP A 652 10.59 19.84 -7.64
N PRO A 653 9.75 19.14 -8.41
CA PRO A 653 10.05 17.95 -9.22
C PRO A 653 10.99 18.23 -10.41
N ALA A 654 11.84 17.27 -10.76
CA ALA A 654 12.95 17.47 -11.69
C ALA A 654 12.64 17.12 -13.16
N GLN A 655 12.68 18.12 -14.04
CA GLN A 655 12.74 17.96 -15.51
C GLN A 655 14.18 17.99 -16.04
N HIS A 656 15.09 18.53 -15.23
CA HIS A 656 16.51 18.61 -15.49
C HIS A 656 17.26 18.31 -14.19
N THR A 657 18.40 17.61 -14.28
CA THR A 657 19.26 17.36 -13.13
C THR A 657 20.73 17.30 -13.53
N ALA A 658 21.61 17.79 -12.65
CA ALA A 658 23.05 17.67 -12.76
C ALA A 658 23.57 16.81 -11.60
N ILE A 659 24.14 15.64 -11.92
CA ILE A 659 24.79 14.75 -10.96
C ILE A 659 26.29 15.02 -11.01
N GLN A 660 26.81 15.63 -9.95
CA GLN A 660 28.21 16.01 -9.79
C GLN A 660 28.93 15.04 -8.86
N ILE A 661 30.13 14.60 -9.27
CA ILE A 661 31.10 14.02 -8.34
C ILE A 661 31.74 15.18 -7.59
N ALA A 662 31.27 15.45 -6.37
CA ALA A 662 31.73 16.59 -5.58
C ALA A 662 33.12 16.31 -4.98
N GLU A 663 33.33 15.10 -4.47
CA GLU A 663 34.59 14.71 -3.82
C GLU A 663 34.98 13.28 -4.16
N GLY A 664 36.29 13.00 -4.10
CA GLY A 664 36.85 11.67 -4.29
C GLY A 664 37.01 11.27 -5.76
N LYS A 665 37.30 9.98 -5.99
CA LYS A 665 37.39 9.35 -7.31
C LYS A 665 37.12 7.85 -7.19
N GLY A 666 36.55 7.24 -8.23
CA GLY A 666 36.27 5.81 -8.23
C GLY A 666 35.85 5.29 -9.60
N GLU A 667 36.03 4.00 -9.81
CA GLU A 667 35.53 3.30 -11.00
C GLU A 667 34.21 2.61 -10.65
N PHE A 668 33.15 2.94 -11.39
CA PHE A 668 31.84 2.31 -11.29
C PHE A 668 30.97 2.64 -12.51
N THR A 669 29.96 1.82 -12.77
CA THR A 669 28.90 2.09 -13.73
C THR A 669 27.82 2.96 -13.09
N LEU A 670 27.43 4.06 -13.74
CA LEU A 670 26.30 4.89 -13.32
C LEU A 670 25.09 4.53 -14.18
N LYS A 671 24.01 4.03 -13.57
CA LYS A 671 22.74 3.71 -14.23
C LYS A 671 21.70 4.79 -13.91
N LEU A 672 21.20 5.43 -14.95
CA LEU A 672 20.27 6.56 -14.89
C LEU A 672 18.88 6.05 -15.26
N ARG A 673 17.91 6.12 -14.33
CA ARG A 673 16.53 5.71 -14.63
C ARG A 673 15.95 6.57 -15.75
N VAL A 674 15.28 5.94 -16.70
CA VAL A 674 14.43 6.59 -17.70
C VAL A 674 12.99 6.39 -17.25
N PRO A 675 12.33 7.41 -16.68
CA PRO A 675 10.98 7.27 -16.12
C PRO A 675 9.94 6.88 -17.17
N TYR A 676 8.86 6.21 -16.77
CA TYR A 676 7.77 5.83 -17.69
C TYR A 676 7.16 7.03 -18.45
N TRP A 677 7.18 8.23 -17.85
CA TRP A 677 6.62 9.46 -18.41
C TRP A 677 7.59 10.20 -19.35
N ALA A 678 8.86 9.79 -19.45
CA ALA A 678 9.88 10.45 -20.28
C ALA A 678 9.76 10.06 -21.76
N THR A 679 8.55 10.17 -22.33
CA THR A 679 8.24 9.88 -23.74
C THR A 679 8.62 11.03 -24.68
N GLY A 680 8.84 12.24 -24.14
CA GLY A 680 9.24 13.44 -24.89
C GLY A 680 10.75 13.60 -25.08
N GLY A 681 11.57 12.76 -24.46
CA GLY A 681 13.02 12.83 -24.54
C GLY A 681 13.73 12.42 -23.24
N PHE A 682 14.95 11.91 -23.37
CA PHE A 682 15.89 11.67 -22.27
C PHE A 682 17.32 11.88 -22.78
N GLU A 683 17.81 13.11 -22.67
CA GLU A 683 19.15 13.49 -23.13
C GLU A 683 20.16 13.46 -21.98
N VAL A 684 21.30 12.81 -22.20
CA VAL A 684 22.39 12.71 -21.22
C VAL A 684 23.66 13.36 -21.76
N LYS A 685 24.29 14.22 -20.96
CA LYS A 685 25.61 14.80 -21.22
C LYS A 685 26.57 14.41 -20.12
N VAL A 686 27.81 14.09 -20.47
CA VAL A 686 28.90 13.90 -19.51
C VAL A 686 29.95 14.96 -19.80
N ASN A 687 30.22 15.83 -18.83
CA ASN A 687 31.15 16.95 -18.98
C ASN A 687 30.87 17.78 -20.25
N GLY A 688 29.59 18.14 -20.45
CA GLY A 688 29.10 18.89 -21.60
C GLY A 688 29.01 18.13 -22.93
N LYS A 689 29.46 16.87 -22.99
CA LYS A 689 29.42 16.05 -24.21
C LYS A 689 28.21 15.13 -24.21
N LYS A 690 27.33 15.27 -25.21
CA LYS A 690 26.17 14.39 -25.40
C LYS A 690 26.61 12.93 -25.54
N VAL A 691 25.98 12.04 -24.78
CA VAL A 691 26.19 10.61 -24.88
C VAL A 691 25.18 10.05 -25.87
N LYS A 692 25.65 9.44 -26.97
CA LYS A 692 24.76 8.75 -27.92
C LYS A 692 24.31 7.42 -27.31
N GLN A 693 23.13 7.39 -26.71
CA GLN A 693 22.50 6.17 -26.23
C GLN A 693 21.03 6.11 -26.66
N LEU A 694 20.55 4.90 -26.90
CA LEU A 694 19.13 4.62 -27.06
C LEU A 694 18.52 4.52 -25.66
N PHE A 695 17.36 5.13 -25.47
CA PHE A 695 16.60 5.02 -24.22
C PHE A 695 15.21 4.48 -24.51
N ARG A 696 14.61 3.89 -23.49
CA ARG A 696 13.19 3.50 -23.47
C ARG A 696 12.59 3.92 -22.14
N PRO A 697 11.38 4.51 -22.10
CA PRO A 697 10.66 4.71 -20.86
C PRO A 697 10.59 3.43 -20.02
N SER A 698 10.63 3.56 -18.69
CA SER A 698 10.72 2.44 -17.74
C SER A 698 11.96 1.55 -18.00
N SER A 699 13.14 2.16 -18.17
CA SER A 699 14.42 1.43 -18.27
C SER A 699 15.58 2.21 -17.62
N TYR A 700 16.83 1.79 -17.86
CA TYR A 700 18.03 2.50 -17.42
C TYR A 700 18.99 2.75 -18.59
N VAL A 701 19.56 3.96 -18.61
CA VAL A 701 20.71 4.34 -19.44
C VAL A 701 21.98 4.11 -18.62
N ALA A 702 22.95 3.35 -19.16
CA ALA A 702 24.16 2.95 -18.43
C ALA A 702 25.40 3.71 -18.95
N LEU A 703 26.09 4.39 -18.04
CA LEU A 703 27.42 4.94 -18.27
C LEU A 703 28.44 3.94 -17.72
N GLU A 704 28.82 2.98 -18.56
CA GLU A 704 29.59 1.80 -18.14
C GLU A 704 31.05 2.11 -17.77
N LYS A 705 31.52 1.47 -16.69
CA LYS A 705 32.95 1.36 -16.30
C LYS A 705 33.71 2.69 -16.38
N THR A 706 33.06 3.77 -15.95
CA THR A 706 33.61 5.11 -16.05
C THR A 706 34.47 5.39 -14.82
N ARG A 707 35.63 6.03 -15.03
CA ARG A 707 36.51 6.50 -13.96
C ARG A 707 36.11 7.91 -13.58
N TRP A 708 35.23 7.99 -12.60
CA TRP A 708 34.70 9.22 -12.05
C TRP A 708 35.72 9.88 -11.13
N LYS A 709 35.85 11.20 -11.22
CA LYS A 709 36.66 12.02 -10.32
C LYS A 709 35.93 13.30 -9.96
N ALA A 710 36.33 13.91 -8.86
CA ALA A 710 35.84 15.22 -8.44
C ALA A 710 35.83 16.22 -9.63
N GLY A 711 34.70 16.89 -9.80
CA GLY A 711 34.44 17.83 -10.89
C GLY A 711 33.76 17.23 -12.12
N ASP A 712 33.65 15.90 -12.25
CA ASP A 712 32.85 15.29 -13.31
C ASP A 712 31.36 15.56 -13.08
N VAL A 713 30.63 15.87 -14.16
CA VAL A 713 29.19 16.19 -14.14
C VAL A 713 28.44 15.38 -15.19
N VAL A 714 27.31 14.80 -14.79
CA VAL A 714 26.34 14.16 -15.65
C VAL A 714 25.06 14.98 -15.66
N GLU A 715 24.72 15.58 -16.79
CA GLU A 715 23.49 16.35 -16.95
C GLU A 715 22.43 15.49 -17.65
N ILE A 716 21.19 15.58 -17.19
CA ILE A 716 20.05 14.84 -17.72
C ILE A 716 18.92 15.82 -17.99
N ASP A 717 18.45 15.85 -19.23
CA ASP A 717 17.27 16.59 -19.67
C ASP A 717 16.14 15.60 -19.97
N MET A 718 15.03 15.69 -19.23
CA MET A 718 13.87 14.79 -19.29
C MET A 718 12.56 15.59 -19.15
N PRO A 719 12.07 16.20 -20.25
CA PRO A 719 10.88 17.04 -20.20
C PRO A 719 9.66 16.24 -19.74
N PHE A 720 8.83 16.86 -18.90
CA PHE A 720 7.57 16.25 -18.49
C PHE A 720 6.61 16.18 -19.68
N THR A 721 5.85 15.09 -19.75
CA THR A 721 4.83 14.90 -20.78
C THR A 721 3.44 14.84 -20.16
N LYS A 722 2.46 15.32 -20.94
CA LYS A 722 1.04 15.22 -20.61
C LYS A 722 0.52 13.85 -21.02
N HIS A 723 -0.19 13.18 -20.14
CA HIS A 723 -0.90 11.93 -20.45
C HIS A 723 -2.14 11.78 -19.55
N ILE A 724 -2.98 10.80 -19.86
CA ILE A 724 -4.13 10.44 -19.01
C ILE A 724 -3.84 9.08 -18.38
N GLU A 725 -3.91 9.01 -17.04
CA GLU A 725 -3.98 7.73 -16.33
C GLU A 725 -5.46 7.37 -16.18
N TYR A 726 -5.89 6.32 -16.88
CA TYR A 726 -7.29 5.90 -16.85
C TYR A 726 -7.57 5.00 -15.66
N GLY A 727 -8.81 5.06 -15.17
CA GLY A 727 -9.35 4.03 -14.29
C GLY A 727 -9.51 2.70 -15.03
N ALA A 728 -9.42 1.59 -14.29
CA ALA A 728 -9.48 0.25 -14.87
C ALA A 728 -10.88 -0.16 -15.39
N ASP A 729 -11.90 0.58 -14.98
CA ASP A 729 -13.30 0.46 -15.36
C ASP A 729 -13.85 1.81 -15.86
N LYS A 730 -14.96 1.74 -16.60
CA LYS A 730 -15.70 2.92 -17.03
C LYS A 730 -16.64 3.37 -15.92
N LEU A 731 -16.89 4.66 -15.87
CA LEU A 731 -18.00 5.19 -15.08
C LEU A 731 -19.31 4.92 -15.83
N THR A 732 -20.23 4.23 -15.17
CA THR A 732 -21.51 3.82 -15.75
C THR A 732 -22.45 5.01 -15.89
N SER A 733 -23.34 4.97 -16.88
CA SER A 733 -24.38 5.99 -17.09
C SER A 733 -25.25 6.22 -15.86
N GLU A 734 -25.60 5.15 -15.14
CA GLU A 734 -26.36 5.19 -13.88
C GLU A 734 -25.69 6.08 -12.82
N VAL A 735 -24.40 5.84 -12.54
CA VAL A 735 -23.65 6.61 -11.53
C VAL A 735 -23.35 8.02 -12.04
N ALA A 736 -23.03 8.17 -13.31
CA ALA A 736 -22.77 9.47 -13.91
C ALA A 736 -24.00 10.40 -13.86
N SER A 737 -25.21 9.83 -13.96
CA SER A 737 -26.48 10.57 -14.09
C SER A 737 -27.25 10.73 -12.78
N MET A 738 -26.64 10.44 -11.62
CA MET A 738 -27.31 10.52 -10.30
C MET A 738 -27.80 11.94 -9.92
N ASP A 739 -27.25 12.97 -10.55
CA ASP A 739 -27.71 14.36 -10.41
C ASP A 739 -28.98 14.66 -11.23
N GLY A 740 -29.39 13.75 -12.10
CA GLY A 740 -30.48 13.90 -13.06
C GLY A 740 -30.03 14.34 -14.45
N THR A 741 -28.73 14.59 -14.68
CA THR A 741 -28.22 14.89 -16.03
C THR A 741 -28.05 13.58 -16.80
N PRO A 742 -28.66 13.40 -17.99
CA PRO A 742 -28.49 12.18 -18.77
C PRO A 742 -27.08 12.10 -19.37
N LEU A 743 -26.22 11.28 -18.76
CA LEU A 743 -24.84 11.02 -19.20
C LEU A 743 -24.67 9.56 -19.62
N ARG A 744 -23.87 9.34 -20.67
CA ARG A 744 -23.47 8.00 -21.11
C ARG A 744 -22.28 7.48 -20.32
N THR A 745 -22.17 6.15 -20.30
CA THR A 745 -20.99 5.43 -19.83
C THR A 745 -19.74 5.96 -20.53
N ALA A 746 -18.68 6.24 -19.77
CA ALA A 746 -17.48 6.87 -20.30
C ALA A 746 -16.21 6.38 -19.61
N TRP A 747 -15.09 6.44 -20.34
CA TRP A 747 -13.77 6.34 -19.72
C TRP A 747 -13.55 7.54 -18.80
N VAL A 748 -13.00 7.25 -17.63
CA VAL A 748 -12.65 8.25 -16.62
C VAL A 748 -11.15 8.17 -16.36
N GLY A 749 -10.50 9.32 -16.29
CA GLY A 749 -9.05 9.38 -16.10
C GLY A 749 -8.60 10.63 -15.35
N THR A 750 -7.38 10.56 -14.85
CA THR A 750 -6.65 11.67 -14.23
C THR A 750 -5.68 12.26 -15.25
N LEU A 751 -5.68 13.58 -15.40
CA LEU A 751 -4.66 14.27 -16.19
C LEU A 751 -3.32 14.21 -15.44
N MET A 752 -2.27 13.79 -16.12
CA MET A 752 -0.93 13.63 -15.56
C MET A 752 0.04 14.59 -16.23
N TYR A 753 1.00 15.13 -15.47
CA TYR A 753 2.15 15.88 -15.99
C TYR A 753 3.45 15.32 -15.42
N GLY A 754 4.19 14.57 -16.24
CA GLY A 754 5.29 13.75 -15.72
C GLY A 754 4.76 12.73 -14.69
N PRO A 755 5.34 12.63 -13.48
CA PRO A 755 4.85 11.74 -12.43
C PRO A 755 3.66 12.28 -11.63
N LEU A 756 3.24 13.53 -11.89
CA LEU A 756 2.29 14.26 -11.03
C LEU A 756 0.86 14.05 -11.49
N ALA A 757 0.00 13.61 -10.57
CA ALA A 757 -1.45 13.65 -10.75
C ALA A 757 -1.92 15.10 -10.64
N MET A 758 -2.65 15.58 -11.66
CA MET A 758 -3.09 16.96 -11.76
C MET A 758 -4.58 17.07 -11.43
N THR A 759 -4.93 17.91 -10.46
CA THR A 759 -6.29 18.08 -9.95
C THR A 759 -6.83 19.47 -10.26
N GLY A 760 -8.04 19.52 -10.80
CA GLY A 760 -8.81 20.76 -10.95
C GLY A 760 -9.73 20.98 -9.75
N THR A 761 -10.65 21.94 -9.89
CA THR A 761 -11.66 22.28 -8.86
C THR A 761 -13.02 22.55 -9.48
N GLY A 762 -14.03 22.72 -8.64
CA GLY A 762 -15.35 23.21 -9.06
C GLY A 762 -16.14 22.17 -9.84
N SER A 763 -15.99 20.89 -9.49
CA SER A 763 -16.81 19.83 -10.03
C SER A 763 -17.39 18.99 -8.90
N ALA A 764 -18.67 19.19 -8.61
CA ALA A 764 -19.43 18.44 -7.61
C ALA A 764 -20.21 17.27 -8.24
N ILE A 765 -20.38 17.29 -9.56
CA ILE A 765 -21.11 16.28 -10.35
C ILE A 765 -20.30 15.88 -11.59
N TRP A 766 -20.58 14.70 -12.13
CA TRP A 766 -19.85 14.13 -13.27
C TRP A 766 -20.01 14.92 -14.58
N LYS A 767 -21.11 15.68 -14.73
CA LYS A 767 -21.30 16.62 -15.84
C LYS A 767 -20.21 17.70 -15.84
N GLU A 768 -19.93 18.28 -14.68
CA GLU A 768 -18.89 19.31 -14.50
C GLU A 768 -17.48 18.72 -14.63
N ALA A 769 -17.33 17.47 -14.18
CA ALA A 769 -16.12 16.66 -14.31
C ALA A 769 -16.03 15.92 -15.66
N THR A 770 -16.32 16.62 -16.76
CA THR A 770 -16.08 16.16 -18.13
C THR A 770 -15.03 17.07 -18.78
N LEU A 771 -14.03 16.48 -19.45
CA LEU A 771 -12.99 17.19 -20.18
C LEU A 771 -13.09 16.89 -21.67
N ASP A 772 -13.16 17.97 -22.45
CA ASP A 772 -13.04 17.96 -23.90
C ASP A 772 -11.57 18.17 -24.28
N VAL A 773 -10.92 17.12 -24.78
CA VAL A 773 -9.49 17.11 -25.13
C VAL A 773 -9.29 16.53 -26.53
N ASP A 774 -8.23 16.93 -27.22
CA ASP A 774 -7.79 16.21 -28.42
C ASP A 774 -6.91 15.00 -28.04
N SER A 775 -6.79 14.02 -28.95
CA SER A 775 -6.02 12.79 -28.74
C SER A 775 -4.51 13.00 -28.51
N TYR A 776 -3.98 14.19 -28.78
CA TYR A 776 -2.59 14.57 -28.48
C TYR A 776 -2.45 15.45 -27.23
N LEU A 777 -3.55 15.78 -26.54
CA LEU A 777 -3.62 16.70 -25.40
C LEU A 777 -2.98 18.06 -25.69
N LYS A 778 -3.10 18.55 -26.93
CA LYS A 778 -2.60 19.87 -27.34
C LYS A 778 -3.42 21.01 -26.78
N THR A 779 -4.74 20.82 -26.64
CA THR A 779 -5.64 21.80 -26.02
C THR A 779 -5.36 22.00 -24.53
N VAL A 780 -4.66 21.06 -23.89
CA VAL A 780 -4.16 21.19 -22.52
C VAL A 780 -2.86 21.99 -22.55
N GLU A 781 -2.92 23.24 -22.10
CA GLU A 781 -1.80 24.15 -22.08
C GLU A 781 -0.98 23.99 -20.79
N GLU A 782 0.33 24.23 -20.87
CA GLU A 782 1.16 24.35 -19.68
C GLU A 782 0.91 25.73 -19.06
N GLY A 783 0.52 25.75 -17.79
CA GLY A 783 0.29 27.00 -17.08
C GLY A 783 1.61 27.72 -16.78
N LYS A 784 1.55 29.04 -16.60
CA LYS A 784 2.72 29.80 -16.14
C LYS A 784 3.08 29.33 -14.74
N GLY A 785 4.36 29.00 -14.52
CA GLY A 785 4.85 28.72 -13.18
C GLY A 785 4.52 29.86 -12.23
N ASN A 786 4.34 29.55 -10.94
CA ASN A 786 4.02 30.56 -9.91
C ASN A 786 5.17 31.57 -9.66
N GLY A 787 6.32 31.40 -10.32
CA GLY A 787 7.50 32.24 -10.15
C GLY A 787 8.27 32.00 -8.85
N VAL A 788 7.78 31.11 -7.99
CA VAL A 788 8.37 30.78 -6.69
C VAL A 788 9.46 29.74 -6.89
N LYS A 789 10.66 30.05 -6.39
CA LYS A 789 11.86 29.22 -6.55
C LYS A 789 12.31 28.52 -5.27
N THR A 790 11.77 28.90 -4.13
CA THR A 790 12.17 28.46 -2.79
C THR A 790 10.94 28.27 -1.90
N GLY A 791 11.02 27.45 -0.86
CA GLY A 791 9.93 27.18 0.08
C GLY A 791 8.96 26.09 -0.37
N ALA A 792 7.84 25.95 0.36
CA ALA A 792 6.84 24.91 0.15
C ALA A 792 6.19 24.95 -1.25
N ASP A 793 6.12 26.14 -1.86
CA ASP A 793 5.47 26.38 -3.16
C ASP A 793 6.48 26.41 -4.32
N ALA A 794 7.75 26.08 -4.06
CA ALA A 794 8.79 26.12 -5.08
C ALA A 794 8.45 25.21 -6.27
N ASN A 795 8.68 25.72 -7.49
CA ASN A 795 8.61 24.94 -8.73
C ASN A 795 7.24 24.25 -8.95
N LEU A 796 6.15 24.98 -8.65
CA LEU A 796 4.79 24.51 -8.88
C LEU A 796 4.49 24.45 -10.39
N LEU A 797 4.28 23.25 -10.89
CA LEU A 797 3.89 22.97 -12.27
C LEU A 797 2.37 22.94 -12.39
N THR A 798 1.80 23.61 -13.38
CA THR A 798 0.33 23.65 -13.58
C THR A 798 -0.04 23.38 -15.02
N LEU A 799 -1.25 22.90 -15.25
CA LEU A 799 -1.85 22.80 -16.58
C LEU A 799 -3.12 23.65 -16.64
N SER A 800 -3.54 24.03 -17.84
CA SER A 800 -4.82 24.72 -18.06
C SER A 800 -5.57 24.17 -19.27
N LEU A 801 -6.90 24.12 -19.16
CA LEU A 801 -7.79 23.73 -20.25
C LEU A 801 -9.10 24.51 -20.11
N ASN A 802 -9.50 25.26 -21.14
CA ASN A 802 -10.76 26.02 -21.18
C ASN A 802 -10.98 26.90 -19.93
N GLY A 803 -9.93 27.58 -19.47
CA GLY A 803 -9.97 28.43 -18.27
C GLY A 803 -9.93 27.68 -16.93
N LYS A 804 -10.00 26.35 -16.91
CA LYS A 804 -9.76 25.53 -15.70
C LYS A 804 -8.25 25.40 -15.48
N VAL A 805 -7.81 25.51 -14.22
CA VAL A 805 -6.41 25.31 -13.81
C VAL A 805 -6.28 24.00 -13.03
N PHE A 806 -5.31 23.19 -13.41
CA PHE A 806 -4.96 21.93 -12.77
C PHE A 806 -3.62 22.09 -12.03
N GLN A 807 -3.60 21.70 -10.77
CA GLN A 807 -2.42 21.76 -9.90
C GLN A 807 -2.02 20.35 -9.47
N PRO A 808 -0.76 20.10 -9.09
CA PRO A 808 -0.36 18.81 -8.58
C PRO A 808 -1.15 18.46 -7.32
N ASP A 809 -1.56 17.21 -7.22
CA ASP A 809 -2.40 16.75 -6.13
C ASP A 809 -1.73 16.90 -4.75
N TYR A 810 -0.41 16.69 -4.67
CA TYR A 810 0.33 16.90 -3.42
C TYR A 810 0.23 18.34 -2.89
N TYR A 811 -0.03 19.30 -3.78
CA TYR A 811 -0.16 20.72 -3.46
C TYR A 811 -1.60 21.10 -3.15
N ARG A 812 -2.58 20.60 -3.90
CA ARG A 812 -3.98 20.96 -3.72
C ARG A 812 -4.62 20.19 -2.56
N ASN A 813 -5.20 20.90 -1.60
CA ASN A 813 -5.77 20.28 -0.40
C ASN A 813 -7.30 20.34 -0.30
N VAL A 814 -7.94 21.27 -1.02
CA VAL A 814 -9.39 21.54 -0.91
C VAL A 814 -10.06 21.46 -2.28
N ASN A 815 -11.29 20.93 -2.29
CA ASN A 815 -12.18 20.87 -3.45
C ASN A 815 -11.53 20.28 -4.73
N SER A 816 -10.58 19.35 -4.55
CA SER A 816 -9.83 18.68 -5.61
C SER A 816 -10.72 17.74 -6.40
N THR A 817 -10.74 17.90 -7.72
CA THR A 817 -11.32 16.93 -8.65
C THR A 817 -10.19 16.18 -9.35
N HIS A 818 -10.12 14.87 -9.11
CA HIS A 818 -9.03 14.01 -9.57
C HIS A 818 -9.33 13.33 -10.90
N TYR A 819 -10.56 12.84 -11.02
CA TYR A 819 -10.99 11.99 -12.12
C TYR A 819 -12.05 12.70 -12.95
N TYR A 820 -11.87 12.66 -14.26
CA TYR A 820 -12.74 13.30 -15.23
C TYR A 820 -13.19 12.30 -16.29
N ARG A 821 -14.45 12.42 -16.72
CA ARG A 821 -14.94 11.78 -17.94
C ARG A 821 -14.17 12.38 -19.12
N ILE A 822 -13.56 11.53 -19.93
CA ILE A 822 -12.74 11.96 -21.06
C ILE A 822 -13.58 11.91 -22.33
N HIS A 823 -13.68 13.04 -23.02
CA HIS A 823 -14.32 13.16 -24.32
C HIS A 823 -13.29 13.68 -25.33
N PHE A 824 -13.00 12.86 -26.35
CA PHE A 824 -12.07 13.23 -27.41
C PHE A 824 -12.78 14.04 -28.48
N THR A 825 -12.36 15.28 -28.70
CA THR A 825 -13.01 16.20 -29.66
C THR A 825 -12.66 15.93 -31.11
N ASP A 826 -11.57 15.20 -31.35
CA ASP A 826 -11.02 14.87 -32.66
C ASP A 826 -11.29 13.43 -33.09
N MET A 827 -11.91 12.62 -32.23
CA MET A 827 -12.37 11.27 -32.56
C MET A 827 -13.86 11.29 -32.88
N GLU A 828 -14.27 10.68 -33.98
CA GLU A 828 -15.69 10.45 -34.23
C GLU A 828 -16.27 9.54 -33.15
N ALA A 829 -17.47 9.86 -32.66
CA ALA A 829 -18.20 8.96 -31.79
C ALA A 829 -18.41 7.64 -32.52
N THR A 830 -17.79 6.55 -32.04
CA THR A 830 -18.04 5.22 -32.57
C THR A 830 -19.53 4.95 -32.46
N ALA A 831 -20.20 4.78 -33.61
CA ALA A 831 -21.58 4.34 -33.62
C ALA A 831 -21.61 2.97 -32.96
N ALA A 832 -22.31 2.84 -31.82
CA ALA A 832 -22.61 1.56 -31.24
C ALA A 832 -23.14 0.66 -32.36
N ASP A 833 -22.47 -0.47 -32.63
CA ASP A 833 -22.91 -1.39 -33.66
C ASP A 833 -24.27 -1.93 -33.21
N LYS A 834 -25.35 -1.43 -33.82
CA LYS A 834 -26.72 -1.79 -33.49
C LYS A 834 -27.01 -3.28 -33.74
N ASN A 835 -26.09 -3.99 -34.43
CA ASN A 835 -26.16 -5.42 -34.68
C ASN A 835 -25.20 -6.23 -33.79
N ALA A 836 -24.43 -5.60 -32.89
CA ALA A 836 -23.56 -6.31 -31.97
C ALA A 836 -24.41 -7.13 -30.98
N VAL A 837 -24.14 -8.42 -30.91
CA VAL A 837 -24.77 -9.32 -29.94
C VAL A 837 -24.33 -8.90 -28.53
N ALA A 838 -25.30 -8.69 -27.62
CA ALA A 838 -25.04 -8.36 -26.22
C ALA A 838 -23.99 -9.29 -25.60
N ASP A 839 -22.86 -8.72 -25.17
CA ASP A 839 -21.77 -9.45 -24.51
C ASP A 839 -22.08 -9.58 -23.02
N LEU A 840 -22.70 -10.71 -22.66
CA LEU A 840 -23.13 -11.01 -21.30
C LEU A 840 -21.99 -11.48 -20.37
N SER A 841 -20.72 -11.48 -20.81
CA SER A 841 -19.60 -12.05 -20.03
C SER A 841 -19.43 -11.42 -18.65
N GLU A 842 -19.45 -10.09 -18.58
CA GLU A 842 -19.28 -9.36 -17.32
C GLU A 842 -20.45 -9.58 -16.36
N LEU A 843 -21.69 -9.47 -16.85
CA LEU A 843 -22.88 -9.71 -16.03
C LEU A 843 -22.91 -11.15 -15.48
N LYS A 844 -22.53 -12.15 -16.30
CA LYS A 844 -22.40 -13.54 -15.84
C LYS A 844 -21.36 -13.69 -14.73
N SER A 845 -20.19 -13.09 -14.90
CA SER A 845 -19.12 -13.11 -13.89
C SER A 845 -19.60 -12.53 -12.55
N LEU A 846 -20.30 -11.40 -12.59
CA LEU A 846 -20.88 -10.79 -11.39
C LEU A 846 -21.95 -11.67 -10.74
N VAL A 847 -22.83 -12.30 -11.54
CA VAL A 847 -23.85 -13.23 -11.04
C VAL A 847 -23.22 -14.46 -10.39
N ASP A 848 -22.15 -15.02 -10.96
CA ASP A 848 -21.46 -16.16 -10.38
C ASP A 848 -20.76 -15.79 -9.06
N MET A 849 -20.21 -14.58 -8.96
CA MET A 849 -19.67 -14.07 -7.71
C MET A 849 -20.77 -13.89 -6.64
N ALA A 850 -21.91 -13.32 -7.01
CA ALA A 850 -23.06 -13.16 -6.12
C ALA A 850 -23.59 -14.52 -5.63
N ARG A 851 -23.65 -15.52 -6.53
CA ARG A 851 -24.02 -16.91 -6.18
C ARG A 851 -23.05 -17.53 -5.19
N GLN A 852 -21.74 -17.34 -5.37
CA GLN A 852 -20.75 -17.84 -4.42
C GLN A 852 -20.97 -17.25 -3.03
N ARG A 853 -21.15 -15.93 -2.92
CA ARG A 853 -21.40 -15.27 -1.63
C ARG A 853 -22.70 -15.74 -0.98
N LYS A 854 -23.74 -15.95 -1.78
CA LYS A 854 -25.00 -16.57 -1.32
C LYS A 854 -24.79 -17.97 -0.79
N ALA A 855 -24.04 -18.82 -1.50
CA ALA A 855 -23.71 -20.16 -1.05
C ALA A 855 -22.92 -20.15 0.28
N ASP A 856 -21.99 -19.21 0.46
CA ASP A 856 -21.26 -19.06 1.72
C ASP A 856 -22.20 -18.71 2.89
N GLN A 857 -23.16 -17.81 2.67
CA GLN A 857 -24.18 -17.46 3.66
C GLN A 857 -25.12 -18.62 3.99
N GLU A 858 -25.57 -19.36 2.98
CA GLU A 858 -26.43 -20.55 3.16
C GLU A 858 -25.70 -21.66 3.92
N LYS A 859 -24.41 -21.88 3.61
CA LYS A 859 -23.57 -22.82 4.35
C LYS A 859 -23.45 -22.44 5.82
N TRP A 860 -23.26 -21.15 6.13
CA TRP A 860 -23.24 -20.67 7.51
C TRP A 860 -24.59 -20.83 8.20
N ASN A 861 -25.70 -20.54 7.52
CA ASN A 861 -27.05 -20.73 8.05
C ASN A 861 -27.34 -22.19 8.42
N ALA A 862 -26.78 -23.14 7.67
CA ALA A 862 -26.95 -24.57 7.90
C ALA A 862 -26.05 -25.16 9.00
N MET A 863 -25.12 -24.39 9.59
CA MET A 863 -24.23 -24.90 10.65
C MET A 863 -24.99 -25.13 11.96
N ALA A 864 -24.79 -26.30 12.58
CA ALA A 864 -25.36 -26.63 13.89
C ALA A 864 -24.83 -25.73 15.02
N THR A 865 -23.56 -25.31 14.92
CA THR A 865 -22.94 -24.33 15.80
C THR A 865 -22.39 -23.22 14.91
N LYS A 866 -22.94 -22.02 15.07
CA LYS A 866 -22.56 -20.87 14.25
C LYS A 866 -21.30 -20.22 14.81
N PRO A 867 -20.31 -19.88 13.96
CA PRO A 867 -19.30 -18.88 14.30
C PRO A 867 -19.95 -17.59 14.82
N GLU A 868 -19.22 -16.82 15.62
CA GLU A 868 -19.72 -15.60 16.29
C GLU A 868 -20.40 -14.60 15.31
N HIS A 869 -19.94 -14.57 14.06
CA HIS A 869 -20.47 -13.70 13.02
C HIS A 869 -20.80 -14.47 11.74
N ALA A 870 -21.77 -13.95 10.99
CA ALA A 870 -22.08 -14.40 9.63
C ALA A 870 -20.95 -14.02 8.65
N PRO A 871 -20.83 -14.71 7.50
CA PRO A 871 -19.87 -14.33 6.46
C PRO A 871 -20.07 -12.90 5.98
N TRP A 872 -21.33 -12.44 5.88
CA TRP A 872 -21.68 -11.12 5.36
C TRP A 872 -22.58 -10.36 6.32
N ALA A 873 -22.45 -9.04 6.32
CA ALA A 873 -23.34 -8.15 7.03
C ALA A 873 -24.75 -8.19 6.42
N PRO A 874 -25.82 -8.17 7.24
CA PRO A 874 -27.17 -8.48 6.77
C PRO A 874 -27.68 -7.53 5.67
N HIS A 875 -27.47 -6.22 5.80
CA HIS A 875 -28.01 -5.24 4.87
C HIS A 875 -27.32 -5.35 3.50
N GLY A 876 -26.00 -5.49 3.48
CA GLY A 876 -25.24 -5.71 2.25
C GLY A 876 -25.62 -7.01 1.55
N TYR A 877 -25.85 -8.08 2.32
CA TYR A 877 -26.32 -9.35 1.77
C TYR A 877 -27.68 -9.21 1.08
N GLU A 878 -28.65 -8.55 1.72
CA GLU A 878 -29.97 -8.29 1.14
C GLU A 878 -29.89 -7.46 -0.15
N ARG A 879 -29.11 -6.38 -0.16
CA ARG A 879 -28.88 -5.53 -1.35
C ARG A 879 -28.32 -6.35 -2.51
N MET A 880 -27.33 -7.20 -2.24
CA MET A 880 -26.70 -8.07 -3.26
C MET A 880 -27.68 -9.12 -3.80
N VAL A 881 -28.44 -9.80 -2.95
CA VAL A 881 -29.43 -10.79 -3.41
C VAL A 881 -30.48 -10.15 -4.30
N LYS A 882 -30.98 -8.96 -3.94
CA LYS A 882 -31.93 -8.20 -4.77
C LYS A 882 -31.36 -7.87 -6.15
N ALA A 883 -30.14 -7.33 -6.20
CA ALA A 883 -29.49 -6.99 -7.46
C ALA A 883 -29.16 -8.25 -8.30
N MET A 884 -28.81 -9.36 -7.65
CA MET A 884 -28.54 -10.64 -8.34
C MET A 884 -29.79 -11.19 -9.02
N LEU A 885 -30.96 -11.09 -8.38
CA LEU A 885 -32.23 -11.53 -8.98
C LEU A 885 -32.56 -10.71 -10.23
N GLN A 886 -32.41 -9.39 -10.18
CA GLN A 886 -32.58 -8.51 -11.34
C GLN A 886 -31.61 -8.87 -12.48
N ALA A 887 -30.35 -9.14 -12.14
CA ALA A 887 -29.36 -9.61 -13.11
C ALA A 887 -29.73 -10.95 -13.76
N GLN A 888 -30.30 -11.89 -13.00
CA GLN A 888 -30.77 -13.17 -13.51
C GLN A 888 -31.96 -13.01 -14.45
N GLU A 889 -32.85 -12.06 -14.19
CA GLU A 889 -33.96 -11.72 -15.11
C GLU A 889 -33.42 -11.21 -16.46
N VAL A 890 -32.42 -10.33 -16.46
CA VAL A 890 -31.77 -9.86 -17.70
C VAL A 890 -31.07 -11.00 -18.43
N LEU A 891 -30.34 -11.86 -17.73
CA LEU A 891 -29.66 -13.03 -18.33
C LEU A 891 -30.63 -14.07 -18.90
N ALA A 892 -31.90 -14.08 -18.48
CA ALA A 892 -32.93 -14.99 -18.97
C ALA A 892 -33.62 -14.49 -20.26
N LYS A 893 -33.45 -13.22 -20.64
CA LYS A 893 -33.99 -12.66 -21.89
C LYS A 893 -33.26 -13.22 -23.12
N ASP A 894 -33.92 -13.18 -24.28
CA ASP A 894 -33.21 -13.40 -25.54
C ASP A 894 -32.19 -12.27 -25.73
N LYS A 895 -30.98 -12.60 -26.21
CA LYS A 895 -29.88 -11.63 -26.39
C LYS A 895 -30.27 -10.45 -27.29
N LYS A 896 -31.24 -10.65 -28.19
CA LYS A 896 -31.74 -9.61 -29.10
C LYS A 896 -32.63 -8.58 -28.39
N ASP A 897 -33.20 -8.95 -27.25
CA ASP A 897 -34.12 -8.10 -26.47
C ASP A 897 -33.40 -7.33 -25.36
N ILE A 898 -32.11 -7.59 -25.16
CA ILE A 898 -31.28 -6.91 -24.17
C ILE A 898 -30.65 -5.69 -24.82
N THR A 899 -31.05 -4.51 -24.37
CA THR A 899 -30.37 -3.26 -24.76
C THR A 899 -29.03 -3.14 -24.05
N GLN A 900 -28.05 -2.48 -24.68
CA GLN A 900 -26.75 -2.21 -24.06
C GLN A 900 -26.89 -1.41 -22.75
N ASP A 901 -27.78 -0.41 -22.73
CA ASP A 901 -28.04 0.40 -21.54
C ASP A 901 -28.63 -0.43 -20.38
N GLU A 902 -29.55 -1.36 -20.67
CA GLU A 902 -30.09 -2.28 -19.66
C GLU A 902 -28.99 -3.21 -19.11
N LEU A 903 -28.15 -3.76 -19.99
CA LEU A 903 -27.05 -4.64 -19.60
C LEU A 903 -26.04 -3.91 -18.70
N GLU A 904 -25.60 -2.72 -19.10
CA GLU A 904 -24.65 -1.90 -18.35
C GLU A 904 -25.23 -1.44 -17.01
N GLY A 905 -26.48 -0.96 -16.98
CA GLY A 905 -27.14 -0.56 -15.73
C GLY A 905 -27.29 -1.73 -14.76
N THR A 906 -27.69 -2.91 -15.25
CA THR A 906 -27.84 -4.10 -14.41
C THR A 906 -26.50 -4.60 -13.88
N ALA A 907 -25.46 -4.63 -14.72
CA ALA A 907 -24.10 -4.99 -14.30
C ALA A 907 -23.56 -3.98 -13.26
N SER A 908 -23.77 -2.68 -13.50
CA SER A 908 -23.43 -1.59 -12.57
C SER A 908 -24.06 -1.79 -11.19
N MET A 909 -25.38 -2.00 -11.13
CA MET A 909 -26.12 -2.21 -9.88
C MET A 909 -25.61 -3.43 -9.11
N LEU A 910 -25.43 -4.57 -9.78
CA LEU A 910 -24.93 -5.78 -9.14
C LEU A 910 -23.48 -5.60 -8.66
N ASN A 911 -22.63 -4.99 -9.48
CA ASN A 911 -21.24 -4.73 -9.12
C ASN A 911 -21.14 -3.77 -7.91
N LYS A 912 -21.97 -2.72 -7.86
CA LYS A 912 -22.08 -1.82 -6.70
C LYS A 912 -22.49 -2.58 -5.44
N ALA A 913 -23.51 -3.43 -5.53
CA ALA A 913 -23.97 -4.23 -4.40
C ALA A 913 -22.86 -5.17 -3.90
N ILE A 914 -22.15 -5.86 -4.80
CA ILE A 914 -21.02 -6.72 -4.48
C ILE A 914 -19.87 -5.94 -3.81
N ASN A 915 -19.50 -4.76 -4.32
CA ASN A 915 -18.36 -4.01 -3.79
C ASN A 915 -18.62 -3.32 -2.45
N THR A 916 -19.89 -3.04 -2.13
CA THR A 916 -20.28 -2.34 -0.89
C THR A 916 -20.64 -3.27 0.27
N MET A 917 -20.75 -4.58 0.03
CA MET A 917 -20.92 -5.58 1.10
C MET A 917 -19.74 -5.61 2.07
N ARG A 918 -20.03 -5.92 3.34
CA ARG A 918 -19.05 -6.06 4.42
C ARG A 918 -19.11 -7.45 5.06
N PRO A 919 -18.01 -7.91 5.70
CA PRO A 919 -18.04 -9.06 6.61
C PRO A 919 -19.06 -8.90 7.74
N GLY A 920 -19.65 -10.01 8.22
CA GLY A 920 -20.77 -9.95 9.17
C GLY A 920 -20.44 -9.51 10.60
N ASN A 921 -19.18 -9.30 10.94
CA ASN A 921 -18.76 -8.71 12.21
C ASN A 921 -18.76 -7.17 12.19
N LEU A 922 -18.76 -6.57 11.01
CA LEU A 922 -18.72 -5.12 10.82
C LEU A 922 -20.14 -4.55 10.81
N ALA A 923 -20.29 -3.35 11.35
CA ALA A 923 -21.52 -2.61 11.20
C ALA A 923 -21.61 -2.02 9.79
N GLU A 924 -22.82 -1.82 9.30
CA GLU A 924 -23.12 -1.09 8.07
C GLU A 924 -23.72 0.28 8.37
N MET A 925 -23.82 1.12 7.35
CA MET A 925 -24.35 2.48 7.50
C MET A 925 -25.78 2.49 8.03
N GLU A 926 -26.58 1.48 7.67
CA GLU A 926 -27.94 1.30 8.19
C GLU A 926 -27.99 1.12 9.71
N ASP A 927 -26.95 0.56 10.33
CA ASP A 927 -26.84 0.36 11.78
C ASP A 927 -26.60 1.67 12.54
N LEU A 928 -26.13 2.72 11.86
CA LEU A 928 -25.86 4.03 12.47
C LEU A 928 -27.11 4.85 12.77
N ARG A 929 -28.28 4.49 12.24
CA ARG A 929 -29.52 5.29 12.39
C ARG A 929 -29.81 5.71 13.84
N PRO A 930 -29.72 4.84 14.86
CA PRO A 930 -30.00 5.24 16.25
C PRO A 930 -28.96 6.22 16.79
N LEU A 931 -27.67 6.02 16.47
CA LEU A 931 -26.57 6.88 16.90
C LEU A 931 -26.67 8.26 16.23
N SER A 932 -26.91 8.30 14.92
CA SER A 932 -27.10 9.52 14.15
C SER A 932 -28.25 10.37 14.69
N ALA A 933 -29.37 9.73 15.07
CA ALA A 933 -30.50 10.42 15.70
C ALA A 933 -30.14 11.02 17.07
N LEU A 934 -29.36 10.31 17.89
CA LEU A 934 -28.88 10.83 19.18
C LEU A 934 -27.90 11.98 19.02
N LEU A 935 -26.93 11.87 18.11
CA LEU A 935 -25.98 12.94 17.81
C LEU A 935 -26.68 14.19 17.28
N SER A 936 -27.68 14.01 16.42
CA SER A 936 -28.50 15.12 15.90
C SER A 936 -29.25 15.83 17.02
N ARG A 937 -29.76 15.09 18.02
CA ARG A 937 -30.41 15.67 19.21
C ARG A 937 -29.41 16.33 20.17
N ALA A 938 -28.22 15.77 20.33
CA ALA A 938 -27.17 16.32 21.21
C ALA A 938 -26.56 17.62 20.67
N GLY A 939 -26.66 17.87 19.36
CA GLY A 939 -26.19 19.11 18.73
C GLY A 939 -24.67 19.18 18.54
N ARG A 940 -24.15 20.40 18.36
CA ARG A 940 -22.69 20.66 18.44
C ARG A 940 -22.35 20.95 19.89
N SER A 941 -21.47 20.15 20.47
CA SER A 941 -20.88 20.44 21.76
C SER A 941 -19.91 21.63 21.60
N ASP A 942 -20.04 22.63 22.47
CA ASP A 942 -19.23 23.85 22.50
C ASP A 942 -18.45 23.95 23.81
N GLY A 943 -17.72 25.06 24.01
CA GLY A 943 -16.97 25.29 25.25
C GLY A 943 -17.82 25.34 26.53
N ASN A 944 -19.14 25.54 26.41
CA ASN A 944 -20.09 25.58 27.53
C ASN A 944 -20.71 24.22 27.85
N SER A 945 -20.50 23.22 26.98
CA SER A 945 -20.99 21.86 27.17
C SER A 945 -20.20 21.14 28.26
N SER A 946 -20.88 20.29 29.06
CA SER A 946 -20.21 19.47 30.06
C SER A 946 -19.11 18.63 29.42
N LYS A 947 -18.02 18.37 30.16
CA LYS A 947 -16.91 17.54 29.67
C LYS A 947 -17.42 16.16 29.21
N GLU A 948 -18.33 15.56 29.98
CA GLU A 948 -18.95 14.27 29.69
C GLU A 948 -19.78 14.29 28.38
N LEU A 949 -20.53 15.37 28.13
CA LEU A 949 -21.27 15.52 26.87
C LEU A 949 -20.34 15.72 25.68
N ARG A 950 -19.26 16.51 25.84
CA ARG A 950 -18.24 16.68 24.79
C ARG A 950 -17.60 15.34 24.42
N GLU A 951 -17.10 14.61 25.40
CA GLU A 951 -16.49 13.29 25.19
C GLU A 951 -17.46 12.29 24.56
N ALA A 952 -18.74 12.29 24.97
CA ALA A 952 -19.75 11.42 24.38
C ALA A 952 -20.08 11.77 22.92
N VAL A 953 -20.19 13.07 22.59
CA VAL A 953 -20.43 13.54 21.21
C VAL A 953 -19.23 13.25 20.32
N ASP A 954 -18.02 13.51 20.81
CA ASP A 954 -16.78 13.26 20.06
C ASP A 954 -16.60 11.77 19.78
N TYR A 955 -16.84 10.92 20.80
CA TYR A 955 -16.84 9.47 20.63
C TYR A 955 -17.93 9.01 19.64
N GLY A 956 -19.14 9.53 19.74
CA GLY A 956 -20.21 9.20 18.79
C GLY A 956 -19.89 9.59 17.35
N ARG A 957 -19.29 10.76 17.13
CA ARG A 957 -18.83 11.19 15.79
C ARG A 957 -17.68 10.33 15.27
N MET A 958 -16.75 9.93 16.14
CA MET A 958 -15.69 8.97 15.80
C MET A 958 -16.29 7.63 15.34
N VAL A 959 -17.29 7.10 16.06
CA VAL A 959 -17.95 5.85 15.68
C VAL A 959 -18.70 5.97 14.35
N MET A 960 -19.42 7.07 14.11
CA MET A 960 -20.03 7.34 12.80
C MET A 960 -18.97 7.24 11.69
N LYS A 961 -17.84 7.93 11.88
CA LYS A 961 -16.73 7.91 10.93
C LYS A 961 -16.19 6.51 10.70
N TYR A 962 -15.89 5.75 11.76
CA TYR A 962 -15.34 4.39 11.62
C TYR A 962 -16.30 3.42 10.94
N VAL A 963 -17.59 3.49 11.23
CA VAL A 963 -18.57 2.68 10.51
C VAL A 963 -18.66 3.15 9.05
N THR A 964 -18.61 4.44 8.75
CA THR A 964 -18.53 4.90 7.35
C THR A 964 -17.28 4.37 6.64
N ASP A 965 -16.14 4.41 7.32
CA ASP A 965 -14.83 3.97 6.81
C ASP A 965 -14.69 2.43 6.78
N GLY A 966 -15.65 1.69 7.33
CA GLY A 966 -15.69 0.23 7.27
C GLY A 966 -14.90 -0.50 8.37
N SER A 967 -14.36 0.22 9.35
CA SER A 967 -13.64 -0.34 10.51
C SER A 967 -14.48 -0.40 11.80
N GLY A 968 -15.68 0.20 11.77
CA GLY A 968 -16.59 0.25 12.92
C GLY A 968 -17.38 -1.05 13.15
N THR A 969 -17.50 -1.41 14.41
CA THR A 969 -18.23 -2.60 14.89
C THR A 969 -19.51 -2.21 15.64
N HIS A 970 -20.39 -3.18 15.84
CA HIS A 970 -21.66 -2.95 16.53
C HIS A 970 -21.51 -2.54 18.01
N ASP A 971 -20.44 -2.97 18.68
CA ASP A 971 -20.15 -2.58 20.08
C ASP A 971 -19.74 -1.12 20.19
N PHE A 972 -18.99 -0.58 19.22
CA PHE A 972 -18.73 0.86 19.15
C PHE A 972 -20.02 1.67 19.08
N ILE A 973 -20.98 1.24 18.24
CA ILE A 973 -22.29 1.89 18.14
C ILE A 973 -23.02 1.83 19.48
N LYS A 974 -23.06 0.66 20.13
CA LYS A 974 -23.73 0.48 21.42
C LYS A 974 -23.12 1.35 22.51
N GLU A 975 -21.80 1.36 22.62
CA GLU A 975 -21.05 2.17 23.58
C GLU A 975 -21.30 3.67 23.35
N ALA A 976 -21.26 4.13 22.10
CA ALA A 976 -21.52 5.53 21.77
C ALA A 976 -22.95 5.94 22.15
N ILE A 977 -23.93 5.07 21.87
CA ILE A 977 -25.31 5.28 22.27
C ILE A 977 -25.42 5.36 23.80
N GLN A 978 -24.76 4.47 24.55
CA GLN A 978 -24.80 4.47 26.01
C GLN A 978 -24.18 5.73 26.60
N ARG A 979 -23.01 6.15 26.11
CA ARG A 979 -22.35 7.41 26.51
C ARG A 979 -23.22 8.62 26.26
N LEU A 980 -23.82 8.71 25.06
CA LEU A 980 -24.70 9.83 24.71
C LEU A 980 -25.97 9.86 25.55
N LYS A 981 -26.61 8.70 25.79
CA LYS A 981 -27.79 8.62 26.67
C LYS A 981 -27.45 9.09 28.08
N LYS A 982 -26.37 8.56 28.65
CA LYS A 982 -25.89 8.95 29.98
C LYS A 982 -25.60 10.46 30.07
N ALA A 983 -24.88 11.01 29.09
CA ALA A 983 -24.51 12.43 29.08
C ALA A 983 -25.70 13.38 28.83
N THR A 984 -26.77 12.91 28.20
CA THR A 984 -27.99 13.69 27.92
C THR A 984 -29.13 13.43 28.90
N GLY A 985 -28.95 12.54 29.88
CA GLY A 985 -29.97 12.19 30.87
C GLY A 985 -31.16 11.39 30.30
N GLN A 986 -30.93 10.60 29.24
CA GLN A 986 -31.94 9.76 28.57
C GLN A 986 -31.92 8.30 28.99
#